data_AF-A0A970HTQ0-F1
#
_entry.id   AF-A0A970HTQ0-F1
#
_cell.length_a   1.000
_cell.length_b   1.000
_cell.length_c   1.000
_cell.angle_alpha   90.00
_cell.angle_beta   90.00
_cell.angle_gamma   90.00
#
_symmetry.space_group_name_H-M   'P 1'
#
loop_
_entity.id
_entity.type
_entity.pdbx_description
1 polymer ?
#
loop_
_entity_poly.entity_id
_entity_poly.type
_entity_poly.pdbx_seq_one_letter_code
_entity_poly.pdbx_strand_id
1 'polypeptide(L)'
;MRPVRLRFRGLHSYREMQDIDFERLCEGGLFGIFGPTGSGKSTILDAITLALYAQVERAGRMRQGILNESCDDLVVDFTFELGRGEHKRRYQVERRYRRTGPTSVAVTFARLTEHRGEQRDVIADKEREVTAAVEHILGLNHSDFTRAVVLPQGKFAEFLHMAGAERRAMLERLFALQDYGQRLSDRISSRLNAVELKLSKIQGAQSSLGDASAQAVAEAKAAKQAAETEVEAARERVEKAREEHKRAEELRQIQAELQEVCARLHALDKAAPQIEAAECELRLAEAAEPIRRELAEVERAQESRTRAEEELRAAEEMLDKAKAAYDRAQAAYDAAHAAREKNEPELGTLRLRLQEAVGKEERLAGLMEKADGLRRRVGEIRAARDAAGSQLAEVRERMARDEAALVAKETELGSLAVDPVRRRTIQQAAVALDRLREVEEEIERMRAEAEALAARAERASSEHTRAERQADFCRKELEVRLAELARLEASPPENDDELARDAEFIARVQERIAQLKETELELARVEQALSEAEGRIAALAQQLAKAQSDFDAALAAETEARELARRAGEALRRWEMEHQAAVLASRLTEGAPCPVCGSTHHPSPAVPPEDTAEFSAELQRAELHLKSCEAERAAAEERLRQIEQEIADVRLRAEHAHTDRARLSTR
;
A
#
# COMPACT_ATOMS: atom_id res chain seq x y z
N MET A 1 36.80 44.91 -55.74
CA MET A 1 38.08 44.95 -54.99
C MET A 1 39.21 45.18 -55.98
N ARG A 2 40.16 46.08 -55.69
CA ARG A 2 41.36 46.32 -56.50
C ARG A 2 42.62 46.07 -55.64
N PRO A 3 43.56 45.20 -56.04
CA PRO A 3 44.83 45.04 -55.32
C PRO A 3 45.70 46.29 -55.49
N VAL A 4 46.39 46.70 -54.42
CA VAL A 4 47.32 47.86 -54.42
C VAL A 4 48.75 47.40 -54.27
N ARG A 5 49.05 46.60 -53.24
CA ARG A 5 50.41 46.14 -52.96
C ARG A 5 50.39 44.80 -52.25
N LEU A 6 51.30 43.90 -52.61
CA LEU A 6 51.50 42.62 -51.93
C LEU A 6 52.97 42.46 -51.57
N ARG A 7 53.20 42.11 -50.31
CA ARG A 7 54.52 41.98 -49.71
C ARG A 7 54.57 40.67 -48.97
N PHE A 8 55.46 39.76 -49.36
CA PHE A 8 55.51 38.44 -48.73
C PHE A 8 56.87 37.77 -48.81
N ARG A 9 57.14 36.88 -47.86
CA ARG A 9 58.34 36.01 -47.81
C ARG A 9 58.04 34.72 -47.06
N GLY A 10 58.83 33.68 -47.31
CA GLY A 10 58.70 32.38 -46.65
C GLY A 10 57.57 31.51 -47.19
N LEU A 11 56.84 31.94 -48.24
CA LEU A 11 55.71 31.19 -48.80
C LEU A 11 56.18 30.33 -49.99
N HIS A 12 55.97 29.02 -49.92
CA HIS A 12 56.38 28.05 -50.94
C HIS A 12 57.79 28.35 -51.49
N SER A 13 57.95 28.69 -52.78
CA SER A 13 59.27 28.90 -53.39
C SER A 13 59.91 30.27 -53.07
N TYR A 14 59.19 31.22 -52.47
CA TYR A 14 59.68 32.58 -52.23
C TYR A 14 60.33 32.71 -50.85
N ARG A 15 61.67 32.58 -50.80
CA ARG A 15 62.46 32.72 -49.56
C ARG A 15 62.68 34.19 -49.17
N GLU A 16 63.04 35.00 -50.14
CA GLU A 16 63.33 36.43 -49.94
C GLU A 16 62.07 37.28 -50.04
N MET A 17 62.11 38.48 -49.43
CA MET A 17 61.02 39.43 -49.46
C MET A 17 60.71 39.88 -50.88
N GLN A 18 59.50 39.56 -51.35
CA GLN A 18 58.97 40.06 -52.60
C GLN A 18 58.05 41.24 -52.33
N ASP A 19 58.16 42.28 -53.15
CA ASP A 19 57.35 43.49 -53.06
C ASP A 19 56.74 43.76 -54.45
N ILE A 20 55.45 43.46 -54.58
CA ILE A 20 54.69 43.58 -55.83
C ILE A 20 53.78 44.79 -55.72
N ASP A 21 54.06 45.80 -56.54
CA ASP A 21 53.27 47.00 -56.68
C ASP A 21 52.20 46.83 -57.77
N PHE A 22 50.98 46.50 -57.35
CA PHE A 22 49.85 46.35 -58.27
C PHE A 22 49.29 47.69 -58.74
N GLU A 23 49.55 48.79 -58.03
CA GLU A 23 49.10 50.12 -58.43
C GLU A 23 49.75 50.50 -59.76
N ARG A 24 51.07 50.31 -59.85
CA ARG A 24 51.85 50.50 -61.08
C ARG A 24 51.53 49.46 -62.16
N LEU A 25 51.39 48.17 -61.80
CA LEU A 25 51.10 47.12 -62.79
C LEU A 25 49.69 47.23 -63.39
N CYS A 26 48.73 47.77 -62.65
CA CYS A 26 47.34 47.91 -63.10
C CYS A 26 47.06 49.25 -63.82
N GLU A 27 48.05 50.10 -64.09
CA GLU A 27 47.85 51.37 -64.82
C GLU A 27 47.21 51.16 -66.20
N GLY A 28 47.60 50.09 -66.91
CA GLY A 28 47.07 49.71 -68.22
C GLY A 28 45.83 48.80 -68.19
N GLY A 29 45.25 48.54 -67.02
CA GLY A 29 44.04 47.72 -66.86
C GLY A 29 44.22 46.19 -66.91
N LEU A 30 45.29 45.68 -67.55
CA LEU A 30 45.63 44.25 -67.59
C LEU A 30 47.14 44.07 -67.39
N PHE A 31 47.53 43.06 -66.60
CA PHE A 31 48.92 42.65 -66.44
C PHE A 31 49.04 41.12 -66.51
N GLY A 32 50.23 40.62 -66.82
CA GLY A 32 50.53 39.19 -66.91
C GLY A 32 51.68 38.80 -65.96
N ILE A 33 51.59 37.59 -65.39
CA ILE A 33 52.66 36.97 -64.59
C ILE A 33 53.24 35.80 -65.39
N PHE A 34 54.47 35.95 -65.87
CA PHE A 34 55.12 34.98 -66.75
C PHE A 34 56.27 34.25 -66.05
N GLY A 35 56.51 32.99 -66.44
CA GLY A 35 57.58 32.15 -65.91
C GLY A 35 57.36 30.67 -66.20
N PRO A 36 58.38 29.81 -66.08
CA PRO A 36 58.26 28.36 -66.30
C PRO A 36 57.35 27.69 -65.26
N THR A 37 56.82 26.50 -65.56
CA THR A 37 56.03 25.71 -64.60
C THR A 37 56.85 25.46 -63.33
N GLY A 38 56.24 25.61 -62.16
CA GLY A 38 56.94 25.50 -60.87
C GLY A 38 57.66 26.76 -60.39
N SER A 39 57.69 27.86 -61.16
CA SER A 39 58.35 29.11 -60.79
C SER A 39 57.66 29.93 -59.69
N GLY A 40 56.62 29.40 -59.04
CA GLY A 40 55.89 30.11 -57.97
C GLY A 40 54.77 31.06 -58.43
N LYS A 41 54.40 31.13 -59.72
CA LYS A 41 53.35 32.05 -60.22
C LYS A 41 52.05 31.99 -59.42
N SER A 42 51.58 30.78 -59.09
CA SER A 42 50.36 30.60 -58.32
C SER A 42 50.52 30.96 -56.84
N THR A 43 51.74 30.92 -56.31
CA THR A 43 52.02 31.30 -54.92
C THR A 43 51.73 32.77 -54.66
N ILE A 44 51.81 33.64 -55.67
CA ILE A 44 51.40 35.03 -55.56
C ILE A 44 49.89 35.13 -55.26
N LEU A 45 49.07 34.29 -55.91
CA LEU A 45 47.63 34.22 -55.65
C LEU A 45 47.35 33.60 -54.28
N ASP A 46 48.11 32.56 -53.91
CA ASP A 46 48.04 31.92 -52.58
C ASP A 46 48.39 32.91 -51.46
N ALA A 47 49.31 33.85 -51.69
CA ALA A 47 49.64 34.90 -50.73
C ALA A 47 48.45 35.85 -50.50
N ILE A 48 47.72 36.20 -51.56
CA ILE A 48 46.52 37.06 -51.45
C ILE A 48 45.43 36.35 -50.64
N THR A 49 45.14 35.07 -50.94
CA THR A 49 44.12 34.31 -50.20
C THR A 49 44.53 34.03 -48.76
N LEU A 50 45.82 33.77 -48.52
CA LEU A 50 46.37 33.63 -47.16
C LEU A 50 46.23 34.92 -46.36
N ALA A 51 46.51 36.08 -46.97
CA ALA A 51 46.36 37.38 -46.32
C ALA A 51 44.89 37.64 -45.94
N LEU A 52 43.96 37.44 -46.87
CA LEU A 52 42.54 37.74 -46.64
C LEU A 52 41.89 36.74 -45.66
N TYR A 53 42.03 35.44 -45.92
CA TYR A 53 41.19 34.41 -45.29
C TYR A 53 41.93 33.44 -44.37
N ALA A 54 43.25 33.61 -44.17
CA ALA A 54 44.09 32.65 -43.43
C ALA A 54 44.14 31.25 -44.06
N GLN A 55 43.81 31.13 -45.35
CA GLN A 55 43.68 29.86 -46.05
C GLN A 55 44.40 29.92 -47.39
N VAL A 56 45.04 28.79 -47.73
CA VAL A 56 45.65 28.56 -49.04
C VAL A 56 44.98 27.31 -49.61
N GLU A 57 44.41 27.43 -50.81
CA GLU A 57 43.62 26.36 -51.42
C GLU A 57 44.38 25.03 -51.50
N ARG A 58 45.69 25.11 -51.80
CA ARG A 58 46.57 23.93 -51.96
C ARG A 58 46.95 23.22 -50.66
N ALA A 59 46.77 23.87 -49.50
CA ALA A 59 47.24 23.39 -48.21
C ALA A 59 46.10 22.92 -47.28
N GLY A 60 44.85 22.91 -47.76
CA GLY A 60 43.66 22.55 -46.99
C GLY A 60 43.44 23.44 -45.75
N ARG A 61 42.46 23.07 -44.90
CA ARG A 61 42.10 23.85 -43.69
C ARG A 61 43.22 23.95 -42.64
N MET A 62 44.26 23.11 -42.72
CA MET A 62 45.28 22.95 -41.69
C MET A 62 46.60 23.71 -41.95
N ARG A 63 46.73 24.47 -43.05
CA ARG A 63 47.92 25.28 -43.39
C ARG A 63 49.24 24.50 -43.31
N GLN A 64 49.20 23.20 -43.59
CA GLN A 64 50.38 22.35 -43.56
C GLN A 64 51.20 22.55 -44.84
N GLY A 65 52.51 22.71 -44.71
CA GLY A 65 53.42 22.74 -45.86
C GLY A 65 53.41 24.05 -46.68
N ILE A 66 52.86 25.15 -46.14
CA ILE A 66 52.90 26.46 -46.81
C ILE A 66 54.24 27.21 -46.63
N LEU A 67 54.94 26.95 -45.53
CA LEU A 67 56.22 27.60 -45.19
C LEU A 67 57.37 26.91 -45.94
N ASN A 68 58.26 27.69 -46.57
CA ASN A 68 59.48 27.17 -47.18
C ASN A 68 60.34 26.43 -46.15
N GLU A 69 60.90 25.27 -46.49
CA GLU A 69 61.75 24.47 -45.59
C GLU A 69 62.98 25.22 -45.08
N SER A 70 63.49 26.19 -45.84
CA SER A 70 64.66 26.99 -45.48
C SER A 70 64.31 28.29 -44.74
N CYS A 71 63.06 28.46 -44.28
CA CYS A 71 62.60 29.64 -43.55
C CYS A 71 61.92 29.24 -42.22
N ASP A 72 62.06 30.10 -41.21
CA ASP A 72 61.46 29.92 -39.89
C ASP A 72 60.15 30.71 -39.71
N ASP A 73 59.94 31.73 -40.54
CA ASP A 73 58.77 32.60 -40.53
C ASP A 73 58.21 32.85 -41.93
N LEU A 74 56.90 33.10 -41.97
CA LEU A 74 56.13 33.45 -43.15
C LEU A 74 55.43 34.77 -42.86
N VAL A 75 55.67 35.77 -43.72
CA VAL A 75 55.07 37.10 -43.60
C VAL A 75 54.29 37.36 -44.87
N VAL A 76 53.07 37.88 -44.72
CA VAL A 76 52.25 38.34 -45.83
C VAL A 76 51.49 39.60 -45.45
N ASP A 77 51.73 40.66 -46.22
CA ASP A 77 51.08 41.95 -46.09
C ASP A 77 50.41 42.28 -47.42
N PHE A 78 49.11 42.51 -47.39
CA PHE A 78 48.32 42.75 -48.58
C PHE A 78 47.45 43.99 -48.40
N THR A 79 47.60 44.93 -49.32
CA THR A 79 46.84 46.18 -49.37
C THR A 79 45.90 46.15 -50.56
N PHE A 80 44.63 46.46 -50.35
CA PHE A 80 43.60 46.52 -51.38
C PHE A 80 42.63 47.67 -51.17
N GLU A 81 41.90 48.02 -52.23
CA GLU A 81 40.89 49.08 -52.25
C GLU A 81 39.50 48.55 -52.59
N LEU A 82 38.49 49.13 -51.94
CA LEU A 82 37.07 48.94 -52.21
C LEU A 82 36.38 50.27 -52.49
N GLY A 83 35.33 50.24 -53.31
CA GLY A 83 34.56 51.42 -53.69
C GLY A 83 35.06 52.11 -54.98
N ARG A 84 34.35 53.18 -55.37
CA ARG A 84 34.67 54.07 -56.51
C ARG A 84 34.52 55.52 -56.06
N GLY A 85 35.24 56.44 -56.71
CA GLY A 85 35.15 57.88 -56.42
C GLY A 85 35.55 58.24 -54.99
N GLU A 86 34.74 59.05 -54.33
CA GLU A 86 34.95 59.56 -52.96
C GLU A 86 34.76 58.48 -51.87
N HIS A 87 34.16 57.34 -52.20
CA HIS A 87 33.94 56.23 -51.27
C HIS A 87 35.05 55.17 -51.31
N LYS A 88 36.22 55.50 -51.88
CA LYS A 88 37.36 54.59 -51.88
C LYS A 88 37.88 54.39 -50.46
N ARG A 89 37.88 53.13 -50.02
CA ARG A 89 38.45 52.71 -48.73
C ARG A 89 39.61 51.76 -49.00
N ARG A 90 40.76 52.05 -48.40
CA ARG A 90 41.98 51.26 -48.54
C ARG A 90 42.18 50.46 -47.26
N TYR A 91 42.39 49.16 -47.40
CA TYR A 91 42.57 48.24 -46.29
C TYR A 91 43.90 47.53 -46.41
N GLN A 92 44.58 47.33 -45.28
CA GLN A 92 45.80 46.54 -45.19
C GLN A 92 45.57 45.37 -44.24
N VAL A 93 45.85 44.15 -44.73
CA VAL A 93 45.86 42.93 -43.93
C VAL A 93 47.29 42.44 -43.80
N GLU A 94 47.72 42.24 -42.56
CA GLU A 94 49.05 41.78 -42.21
C GLU A 94 48.92 40.46 -41.45
N ARG A 95 49.64 39.43 -41.87
CA ARG A 95 49.69 38.15 -41.16
C ARG A 95 51.11 37.63 -41.09
N ARG A 96 51.50 37.14 -39.92
CA ARG A 96 52.80 36.50 -39.67
C ARG A 96 52.62 35.14 -39.02
N TYR A 97 53.37 34.17 -39.51
CA TYR A 97 53.35 32.80 -39.05
C TYR A 97 54.77 32.36 -38.69
N ARG A 98 54.89 31.49 -37.68
CA ARG A 98 56.17 30.91 -37.26
C ARG A 98 56.07 29.39 -37.26
N ARG A 99 57.15 28.71 -37.62
CA ARG A 99 57.25 27.25 -37.58
C ARG A 99 57.02 26.73 -36.17
N THR A 100 56.17 25.71 -36.03
CA THR A 100 55.90 25.02 -34.75
C THR A 100 56.09 23.51 -34.83
N GLY A 101 56.26 22.95 -36.03
CA GLY A 101 56.54 21.54 -36.26
C GLY A 101 57.19 21.32 -37.64
N PRO A 102 57.31 20.06 -38.10
CA PRO A 102 57.95 19.73 -39.38
C PRO A 102 57.28 20.45 -40.56
N THR A 103 55.95 20.48 -40.57
CA THR A 103 55.13 21.07 -41.65
C THR A 103 54.10 22.09 -41.15
N SER A 104 54.00 22.30 -39.83
CA SER A 104 52.98 23.15 -39.21
C SER A 104 53.50 24.54 -38.85
N VAL A 105 52.59 25.52 -38.93
CA VAL A 105 52.85 26.92 -38.58
C VAL A 105 51.79 27.42 -37.59
N ALA A 106 52.20 28.27 -36.66
CA ALA A 106 51.30 29.00 -35.78
C ALA A 106 51.24 30.47 -36.16
N VAL A 107 50.07 31.08 -35.97
CA VAL A 107 49.88 32.52 -36.19
C VAL A 107 50.51 33.28 -35.04
N THR A 108 51.39 34.22 -35.37
CA THR A 108 52.07 35.08 -34.40
C THR A 108 51.58 36.52 -34.45
N PHE A 109 50.99 36.92 -35.57
CA PHE A 109 50.43 38.26 -35.77
C PHE A 109 49.34 38.19 -36.85
N ALA A 110 48.23 38.86 -36.59
CA ALA A 110 47.20 39.13 -37.59
C ALA A 110 46.63 40.52 -37.32
N ARG A 111 46.51 41.36 -38.34
CA ARG A 111 45.93 42.69 -38.19
C ARG A 111 45.24 43.12 -39.47
N LEU A 112 44.08 43.74 -39.31
CA LEU A 112 43.35 44.43 -40.37
C LEU A 112 43.25 45.91 -40.00
N THR A 113 43.67 46.78 -40.91
CA THR A 113 43.58 48.23 -40.74
C THR A 113 42.85 48.88 -41.92
N GLU A 114 42.06 49.92 -41.62
CA GLU A 114 41.53 50.87 -42.63
C GLU A 114 42.45 52.09 -42.68
N HIS A 115 42.89 52.47 -43.88
CA HIS A 115 43.69 53.66 -44.10
C HIS A 115 42.77 54.84 -44.45
N ARG A 116 42.76 55.86 -43.60
CA ARG A 116 42.05 57.13 -43.81
C ARG A 116 43.07 58.26 -43.89
N GLY A 117 43.61 58.49 -45.10
CA GLY A 117 44.73 59.41 -45.28
C GLY A 117 46.00 58.90 -44.59
N GLU A 118 46.57 59.69 -43.67
CA GLU A 118 47.72 59.28 -42.85
C GLU A 118 47.34 58.41 -41.63
N GLN A 119 46.06 58.43 -41.24
CA GLN A 119 45.56 57.67 -40.09
C GLN A 119 45.30 56.22 -40.46
N ARG A 120 45.67 55.28 -39.57
CA ARG A 120 45.42 53.85 -39.71
C ARG A 120 44.58 53.36 -38.54
N ASP A 121 43.32 53.03 -38.81
CA ASP A 121 42.39 52.54 -37.78
C ASP A 121 42.42 51.00 -37.77
N VAL A 122 42.68 50.41 -36.61
CA VAL A 122 42.68 48.94 -36.44
C VAL A 122 41.24 48.46 -36.33
N ILE A 123 40.82 47.60 -37.27
CA ILE A 123 39.48 46.99 -37.28
C ILE A 123 39.48 45.71 -36.44
N ALA A 124 40.53 44.91 -36.56
CA ALA A 124 40.71 43.66 -35.83
C ALA A 124 42.19 43.30 -35.74
N ASP A 125 42.59 42.65 -34.63
CA ASP A 125 43.99 42.25 -34.35
C ASP A 125 44.15 40.78 -33.89
N LYS A 126 43.06 40.01 -33.92
CA LYS A 126 43.08 38.55 -33.74
C LYS A 126 42.72 37.84 -35.02
N GLU A 127 43.34 36.71 -35.27
CA GLU A 127 43.21 35.97 -36.53
C GLU A 127 41.76 35.69 -36.97
N ARG A 128 40.92 35.17 -36.07
CA ARG A 128 39.51 34.85 -36.38
C ARG A 128 38.68 36.11 -36.61
N GLU A 129 38.90 37.14 -35.81
CA GLU A 129 38.21 38.44 -35.92
C GLU A 129 38.61 39.14 -37.22
N VAL A 130 39.90 39.09 -37.60
CA VAL A 130 40.42 39.59 -38.88
C VAL A 130 39.76 38.87 -40.04
N THR A 131 39.69 37.53 -40.03
CA THR A 131 39.02 36.78 -41.11
C THR A 131 37.53 37.15 -41.19
N ALA A 132 36.81 37.20 -40.06
CA ALA A 132 35.39 37.57 -40.05
C ALA A 132 35.15 39.01 -40.54
N ALA A 133 36.01 39.96 -40.14
CA ALA A 133 35.94 41.34 -40.60
C ALA A 133 36.21 41.44 -42.11
N VAL A 134 37.20 40.69 -42.64
CA VAL A 134 37.47 40.61 -44.08
C VAL A 134 36.27 40.05 -44.84
N GLU A 135 35.66 38.96 -44.35
CA GLU A 135 34.45 38.37 -44.95
C GLU A 135 33.29 39.36 -44.98
N HIS A 136 33.11 40.12 -43.90
CA HIS A 136 32.07 41.14 -43.81
C HIS A 136 32.33 42.33 -44.76
N ILE A 137 33.57 42.82 -44.82
CA ILE A 137 33.95 43.97 -45.66
C ILE A 137 33.90 43.62 -47.16
N LEU A 138 34.35 42.41 -47.54
CA LEU A 138 34.30 41.95 -48.93
C LEU A 138 32.93 41.41 -49.34
N GLY A 139 32.10 40.99 -48.38
CA GLY A 139 30.82 40.31 -48.63
C GLY A 139 30.97 38.88 -49.16
N LEU A 140 32.19 38.35 -49.19
CA LEU A 140 32.52 37.04 -49.75
C LEU A 140 33.36 36.25 -48.76
N ASN A 141 32.97 35.01 -48.52
CA ASN A 141 33.79 34.04 -47.80
C ASN A 141 34.92 33.51 -48.69
N HIS A 142 35.87 32.76 -48.11
CA HIS A 142 37.01 32.21 -48.85
C HIS A 142 36.58 31.44 -50.12
N SER A 143 35.63 30.51 -49.99
CA SER A 143 35.17 29.69 -51.12
C SER A 143 34.55 30.52 -52.24
N ASP A 144 33.77 31.55 -51.90
CA ASP A 144 33.15 32.42 -52.89
C ASP A 144 34.20 33.32 -53.56
N PHE A 145 35.19 33.80 -52.79
CA PHE A 145 36.29 34.59 -53.30
C PHE A 145 37.17 33.82 -54.29
N THR A 146 37.48 32.55 -54.01
CA THR A 146 38.23 31.66 -54.91
C THR A 146 37.44 31.17 -56.12
N ARG A 147 36.12 31.45 -56.17
CA ARG A 147 35.23 31.12 -57.29
C ARG A 147 34.85 32.34 -58.14
N ALA A 148 35.02 33.55 -57.62
CA ALA A 148 34.57 34.77 -58.29
C ALA A 148 35.67 35.83 -58.54
N VAL A 149 36.68 35.93 -57.66
CA VAL A 149 37.70 37.01 -57.73
C VAL A 149 39.07 36.45 -58.13
N VAL A 150 39.56 35.48 -57.38
CA VAL A 150 40.79 34.75 -57.71
C VAL A 150 40.37 33.38 -58.19
N LEU A 151 40.72 33.00 -59.41
CA LEU A 151 40.34 31.71 -59.99
C LEU A 151 41.56 30.79 -60.07
N PRO A 152 41.80 29.93 -59.06
CA PRO A 152 42.76 28.85 -59.20
C PRO A 152 42.37 27.95 -60.38
N GLN A 153 43.37 27.29 -60.97
CA GLN A 153 43.17 26.37 -62.08
C GLN A 153 42.10 25.32 -61.73
N GLY A 154 41.05 25.19 -62.57
CA GLY A 154 39.94 24.25 -62.40
C GLY A 154 38.74 24.76 -61.57
N LYS A 155 38.89 25.81 -60.75
CA LYS A 155 37.82 26.28 -59.83
C LYS A 155 36.68 27.04 -60.50
N PHE A 156 36.92 27.60 -61.70
CA PHE A 156 35.86 28.25 -62.46
C PHE A 156 34.76 27.27 -62.92
N ALA A 157 35.11 26.01 -63.17
CA ALA A 157 34.13 24.98 -63.53
C ALA A 157 33.17 24.70 -62.35
N GLU A 158 33.66 24.69 -61.11
CA GLU A 158 32.79 24.54 -59.93
C GLU A 158 31.70 25.61 -59.88
N PHE A 159 32.05 26.88 -60.19
CA PHE A 159 31.06 27.96 -60.26
C PHE A 159 29.98 27.72 -61.33
N LEU A 160 30.34 27.19 -62.50
CA LEU A 160 29.39 26.90 -63.58
C LEU A 160 28.48 25.69 -63.26
N HIS A 161 28.99 24.70 -62.53
CA HIS A 161 28.26 23.47 -62.20
C HIS A 161 27.46 23.56 -60.89
N MET A 162 27.66 24.59 -60.07
CA MET A 162 26.85 24.83 -58.88
C MET A 162 25.37 24.97 -59.27
N ALA A 163 24.49 24.19 -58.63
CA ALA A 163 23.05 24.18 -58.87
C ALA A 163 22.25 24.34 -57.56
N GLY A 164 20.96 24.68 -57.69
CA GLY A 164 20.01 24.64 -56.58
C GLY A 164 20.30 25.63 -55.45
N ALA A 165 20.37 25.12 -54.22
CA ALA A 165 20.48 25.93 -53.00
C ALA A 165 21.86 26.60 -52.85
N GLU A 166 22.95 25.90 -53.19
CA GLU A 166 24.31 26.42 -53.04
C GLU A 166 24.57 27.62 -53.96
N ARG A 167 24.12 27.53 -55.22
CA ARG A 167 24.19 28.64 -56.17
C ARG A 167 23.40 29.84 -55.69
N ARG A 168 22.17 29.64 -55.19
CA ARG A 168 21.35 30.72 -54.64
C ARG A 168 22.02 31.39 -53.44
N ALA A 169 22.53 30.61 -52.48
CA ALA A 169 23.22 31.14 -51.32
C ALA A 169 24.47 31.96 -51.68
N MET A 170 25.24 31.53 -52.68
CA MET A 170 26.38 32.30 -53.21
C MET A 170 25.93 33.60 -53.87
N LEU A 171 24.90 33.55 -54.73
CA LEU A 171 24.36 34.74 -55.40
C LEU A 171 23.76 35.75 -54.41
N GLU A 172 23.10 35.26 -53.36
CA GLU A 172 22.59 36.11 -52.26
C GLU A 172 23.73 36.88 -51.58
N ARG A 173 24.90 36.25 -51.39
CA ARG A 173 26.09 36.92 -50.84
C ARG A 173 26.72 37.89 -51.83
N LEU A 174 26.93 37.46 -53.08
CA LEU A 174 27.57 38.25 -54.13
C LEU A 174 26.80 39.55 -54.43
N PHE A 175 25.46 39.48 -54.45
CA PHE A 175 24.59 40.63 -54.74
C PHE A 175 24.07 41.32 -53.48
N ALA A 176 24.54 40.95 -52.28
CA ALA A 176 24.06 41.48 -51.00
C ALA A 176 22.52 41.39 -50.81
N LEU A 177 21.91 40.30 -51.29
CA LEU A 177 20.47 40.04 -51.19
C LEU A 177 20.09 39.21 -49.96
N GLN A 178 21.03 39.02 -49.02
CA GLN A 178 20.85 38.21 -47.81
C GLN A 178 19.64 38.63 -46.96
N ASP A 179 19.32 39.93 -46.96
CA ASP A 179 18.18 40.48 -46.23
C ASP A 179 16.83 40.10 -46.83
N TYR A 180 16.79 39.75 -48.12
CA TYR A 180 15.59 39.33 -48.85
C TYR A 180 15.50 37.81 -49.05
N GLY A 181 16.63 37.11 -48.97
CA GLY A 181 16.71 35.66 -49.06
C GLY A 181 16.50 34.99 -47.71
N GLN A 182 17.53 34.31 -47.23
CA GLN A 182 17.45 33.46 -46.04
C GLN A 182 16.95 34.20 -44.78
N ARG A 183 17.43 35.43 -44.52
CA ARG A 183 17.05 36.18 -43.31
C ARG A 183 15.56 36.51 -43.26
N LEU A 184 14.95 36.85 -44.40
CA LEU A 184 13.52 37.14 -44.46
C LEU A 184 12.70 35.86 -44.28
N SER A 185 13.09 34.77 -44.93
CA SER A 185 12.45 33.46 -44.82
C SER A 185 12.42 32.98 -43.37
N ASP A 186 13.56 33.08 -42.66
CA ASP A 186 13.67 32.68 -41.26
C ASP A 186 12.76 33.53 -40.35
N ARG A 187 12.68 34.83 -40.62
CA ARG A 187 11.82 35.77 -39.87
C ARG A 187 10.34 35.48 -40.07
N ILE A 188 9.92 35.17 -41.30
CA ILE A 188 8.53 34.80 -41.63
C ILE A 188 8.18 33.49 -40.93
N SER A 189 9.04 32.47 -41.05
CA SER A 189 8.81 31.14 -40.47
C SER A 189 8.69 31.21 -38.95
N SER A 190 9.56 31.98 -38.30
CA SER A 190 9.50 32.22 -36.85
C SER A 190 8.18 32.88 -36.43
N ARG A 191 7.68 33.84 -37.21
CA ARG A 191 6.42 34.54 -36.92
C ARG A 191 5.20 33.66 -37.16
N LEU A 192 5.22 32.83 -38.20
CA LEU A 192 4.17 31.86 -38.50
C LEU A 192 4.00 30.87 -37.34
N ASN A 193 5.10 30.24 -36.91
CA ASN A 193 5.10 29.28 -35.81
C ASN A 193 4.56 29.92 -34.50
N ALA A 194 4.91 31.18 -34.22
CA ALA A 194 4.41 31.88 -33.05
C ALA A 194 2.89 32.14 -33.11
N VAL A 195 2.33 32.36 -34.30
CA VAL A 195 0.89 32.55 -34.50
C VAL A 195 0.15 31.22 -34.43
N GLU A 196 0.68 30.17 -35.06
CA GLU A 196 0.09 28.82 -34.99
C GLU A 196 0.00 28.30 -33.55
N LEU A 197 1.04 28.54 -32.74
CA LEU A 197 1.02 28.17 -31.32
C LEU A 197 -0.09 28.91 -30.55
N LYS A 198 -0.34 30.19 -30.88
CA LYS A 198 -1.44 30.96 -30.26
C LYS A 198 -2.80 30.42 -30.70
N LEU A 199 -2.96 30.11 -31.99
CA LEU A 199 -4.20 29.54 -32.52
C LEU A 199 -4.52 28.19 -31.86
N SER A 200 -3.52 27.31 -31.77
CA SER A 200 -3.66 26.01 -31.11
C SER A 200 -4.10 26.14 -29.64
N LYS A 201 -3.53 27.09 -28.90
CA LYS A 201 -3.95 27.37 -27.51
C LYS A 201 -5.41 27.82 -27.42
N ILE A 202 -5.85 28.71 -28.31
CA ILE A 202 -7.23 29.20 -28.33
C ILE A 202 -8.19 28.07 -28.70
N GLN A 203 -7.85 27.25 -29.69
CA GLN A 203 -8.65 26.10 -30.10
C GLN A 203 -8.75 25.05 -28.99
N GLY A 204 -7.65 24.79 -28.27
CA GLY A 204 -7.66 23.90 -27.10
C GLY A 204 -8.50 24.44 -25.93
N ALA A 205 -8.48 25.76 -25.69
CA ALA A 205 -9.35 26.37 -24.70
C ALA A 205 -10.84 26.27 -25.11
N GLN A 206 -11.12 26.47 -26.40
CA GLN A 206 -12.49 26.38 -26.93
C GLN A 206 -13.06 24.96 -26.87
N SER A 207 -12.25 23.92 -27.12
CA SER A 207 -12.71 22.53 -27.00
C SER A 207 -13.06 22.13 -25.56
N SER A 208 -12.37 22.70 -24.56
CA SER A 208 -12.66 22.44 -23.14
C SER A 208 -13.99 23.03 -22.66
N LEU A 209 -14.49 24.07 -23.33
CA LEU A 209 -15.73 24.77 -22.96
C LEU A 209 -17.00 24.09 -23.49
N GLY A 210 -16.87 23.05 -24.32
CA GLY A 210 -18.02 22.34 -24.92
C GLY A 210 -18.88 23.26 -25.80
N ASP A 211 -20.21 23.07 -25.78
CA ASP A 211 -21.15 23.97 -26.44
C ASP A 211 -21.35 25.24 -25.59
N ALA A 212 -20.47 26.22 -25.79
CA ALA A 212 -20.55 27.55 -25.20
C ALA A 212 -21.33 28.53 -26.08
N SER A 213 -22.29 28.04 -26.87
CA SER A 213 -23.19 28.92 -27.64
C SER A 213 -24.03 29.79 -26.70
N ALA A 214 -24.46 30.95 -27.20
CA ALA A 214 -25.33 31.84 -26.44
C ALA A 214 -26.63 31.14 -25.98
N GLN A 215 -27.10 30.17 -26.76
CA GLN A 215 -28.27 29.36 -26.44
C GLN A 215 -27.99 28.38 -25.30
N ALA A 216 -26.91 27.59 -25.37
CA ALA A 216 -26.55 26.65 -24.31
C ALA A 216 -26.28 27.36 -22.96
N VAL A 217 -25.68 28.55 -23.00
CA VAL A 217 -25.48 29.38 -21.79
C VAL A 217 -26.80 29.90 -21.22
N ALA A 218 -27.76 30.27 -22.09
CA ALA A 218 -29.08 30.71 -21.64
C ALA A 218 -29.87 29.56 -21.00
N GLU A 219 -29.84 28.36 -21.61
CA GLU A 219 -30.46 27.14 -21.09
C GLU A 219 -29.86 26.74 -19.73
N ALA A 220 -28.52 26.75 -19.61
CA ALA A 220 -27.84 26.45 -18.35
C ALA A 220 -28.20 27.45 -17.24
N LYS A 221 -28.35 28.74 -17.57
CA LYS A 221 -28.80 29.76 -16.61
C LYS A 221 -30.24 29.54 -16.16
N ALA A 222 -31.13 29.19 -17.08
CA ALA A 222 -32.52 28.88 -16.76
C ALA A 222 -32.63 27.63 -15.87
N ALA A 223 -31.88 26.57 -16.20
CA ALA A 223 -31.80 25.35 -15.39
C ALA A 223 -31.26 25.62 -13.98
N LYS A 224 -30.22 26.47 -13.87
CA LYS A 224 -29.70 26.90 -12.57
C LYS A 224 -30.76 27.64 -11.75
N GLN A 225 -31.49 28.59 -12.34
CA GLN A 225 -32.54 29.33 -11.63
C GLN A 225 -33.67 28.40 -11.17
N ALA A 226 -34.08 27.44 -11.99
CA ALA A 226 -35.07 26.44 -11.62
C ALA A 226 -34.59 25.59 -10.42
N ALA A 227 -33.34 25.11 -10.48
CA ALA A 227 -32.74 24.36 -9.37
C ALA A 227 -32.63 25.19 -8.08
N GLU A 228 -32.26 26.48 -8.17
CA GLU A 228 -32.24 27.38 -7.02
C GLU A 228 -33.63 27.54 -6.38
N THR A 229 -34.68 27.67 -7.19
CA THR A 229 -36.06 27.72 -6.66
C THR A 229 -36.50 26.41 -6.03
N GLU A 230 -36.12 25.26 -6.58
CA GLU A 230 -36.43 23.94 -5.99
C GLU A 230 -35.71 23.73 -4.66
N VAL A 231 -34.46 24.16 -4.55
CA VAL A 231 -33.67 24.09 -3.31
C VAL A 231 -34.34 24.92 -2.21
N GLU A 232 -34.81 26.13 -2.52
CA GLU A 232 -35.45 26.98 -1.53
C GLU A 232 -36.80 26.38 -1.07
N ALA A 233 -37.60 25.84 -2.00
CA ALA A 233 -38.83 25.13 -1.66
C ALA A 233 -38.57 23.84 -0.86
N ALA A 234 -37.44 23.15 -1.08
CA ALA A 234 -37.04 22.00 -0.29
C ALA A 234 -36.63 22.42 1.14
N ARG A 235 -35.91 23.53 1.30
CA ARG A 235 -35.53 24.08 2.61
C ARG A 235 -36.75 24.43 3.45
N GLU A 236 -37.74 25.11 2.88
CA GLU A 236 -38.98 25.43 3.59
C GLU A 236 -39.72 24.17 4.07
N ARG A 237 -39.73 23.10 3.25
CA ARG A 237 -40.34 21.81 3.64
C ARG A 237 -39.59 21.16 4.81
N VAL A 238 -38.26 21.20 4.80
CA VAL A 238 -37.44 20.67 5.89
C VAL A 238 -37.66 21.44 7.19
N GLU A 239 -37.73 22.77 7.14
CA GLU A 239 -37.99 23.59 8.33
C GLU A 239 -39.37 23.29 8.92
N LYS A 240 -40.42 23.16 8.11
CA LYS A 240 -41.75 22.75 8.58
C LYS A 240 -41.72 21.36 9.24
N ALA A 241 -41.05 20.39 8.61
CA ALA A 241 -40.93 19.04 9.17
C ALA A 241 -40.16 19.02 10.50
N ARG A 242 -39.15 19.90 10.67
CA ARG A 242 -38.42 20.07 11.94
C ARG A 242 -39.32 20.62 13.04
N GLU A 243 -40.14 21.63 12.73
CA GLU A 243 -41.11 22.18 13.68
C GLU A 243 -42.14 21.13 14.12
N GLU A 244 -42.68 20.34 13.18
CA GLU A 244 -43.61 19.25 13.47
C GLU A 244 -42.96 18.16 14.33
N HIS A 245 -41.72 17.78 14.02
CA HIS A 245 -40.97 16.80 14.80
C HIS A 245 -40.77 17.27 16.25
N LYS A 246 -40.35 18.54 16.43
CA LYS A 246 -40.16 19.11 17.77
C LYS A 246 -41.47 19.09 18.58
N ARG A 247 -42.60 19.45 17.96
CA ARG A 247 -43.92 19.36 18.62
C ARG A 247 -44.28 17.93 19.01
N ALA A 248 -43.96 16.96 18.16
CA ALA A 248 -44.20 15.55 18.44
C ALA A 248 -43.32 15.02 19.59
N GLU A 249 -42.06 15.48 19.69
CA GLU A 249 -41.18 15.16 20.82
C GLU A 249 -41.69 15.74 22.13
N GLU A 250 -42.08 17.02 22.14
CA GLU A 250 -42.68 17.68 23.32
C GLU A 250 -43.95 16.93 23.77
N LEU A 251 -44.82 16.54 22.83
CA LEU A 251 -46.01 15.75 23.14
C LEU A 251 -45.67 14.38 23.74
N ARG A 252 -44.67 13.69 23.18
CA ARG A 252 -44.21 12.39 23.70
C ARG A 252 -43.69 12.51 25.12
N GLN A 253 -42.93 13.56 25.43
CA GLN A 253 -42.42 13.81 26.77
C GLN A 253 -43.58 14.03 27.76
N ILE A 254 -44.54 14.88 27.41
CA ILE A 254 -45.73 15.12 28.25
C ILE A 254 -46.53 13.84 28.47
N GLN A 255 -46.66 12.98 27.45
CA GLN A 255 -47.35 11.69 27.58
C GLN A 255 -46.62 10.74 28.54
N ALA A 256 -45.28 10.69 28.49
CA ALA A 256 -44.47 9.89 29.41
C ALA A 256 -44.61 10.39 30.87
N GLU A 257 -44.54 11.71 31.07
CA GLU A 257 -44.76 12.34 32.38
C GLU A 257 -46.17 12.04 32.91
N LEU A 258 -47.20 12.11 32.05
CA LEU A 258 -48.57 11.77 32.42
C LEU A 258 -48.68 10.29 32.83
N GLN A 259 -48.05 9.38 32.09
CA GLN A 259 -48.04 7.95 32.44
C GLN A 259 -47.38 7.70 33.79
N GLU A 260 -46.26 8.35 34.08
CA GLU A 260 -45.57 8.22 35.37
C GLU A 260 -46.42 8.75 36.53
N VAL A 261 -47.07 9.91 36.35
CA VAL A 261 -47.97 10.49 37.35
C VAL A 261 -49.19 9.60 37.58
N CYS A 262 -49.81 9.09 36.51
CA CYS A 262 -50.94 8.15 36.62
C CYS A 262 -50.55 6.86 37.34
N ALA A 263 -49.37 6.29 37.05
CA ALA A 263 -48.87 5.11 37.73
C ALA A 263 -48.63 5.36 39.23
N ARG A 264 -48.07 6.53 39.58
CA ARG A 264 -47.90 6.95 40.98
C ARG A 264 -49.23 7.12 41.71
N LEU A 265 -50.21 7.77 41.09
CA LEU A 265 -51.56 7.91 41.64
C LEU A 265 -52.19 6.54 41.89
N HIS A 266 -52.15 5.65 40.90
CA HIS A 266 -52.71 4.30 41.04
C HIS A 266 -52.01 3.49 42.15
N ALA A 267 -50.69 3.63 42.30
CA ALA A 267 -49.95 2.98 43.39
C ALA A 267 -50.35 3.52 44.77
N LEU A 268 -50.55 4.85 44.88
CA LEU A 268 -51.03 5.49 46.10
C LEU A 268 -52.48 5.08 46.43
N ASP A 269 -53.37 4.99 45.43
CA ASP A 269 -54.74 4.51 45.62
C ASP A 269 -54.78 3.06 46.10
N LYS A 270 -53.91 2.19 45.56
CA LYS A 270 -53.77 0.80 46.05
C LYS A 270 -53.21 0.72 47.48
N ALA A 271 -52.32 1.64 47.83
CA ALA A 271 -51.74 1.72 49.16
C ALA A 271 -52.68 2.39 50.19
N ALA A 272 -53.67 3.18 49.75
CA ALA A 272 -54.62 3.89 50.61
C ALA A 272 -55.24 3.02 51.72
N PRO A 273 -55.82 1.83 51.45
CA PRO A 273 -56.37 0.99 52.51
C PRO A 273 -55.32 0.46 53.49
N GLN A 274 -54.08 0.22 53.04
CA GLN A 274 -52.98 -0.20 53.92
C GLN A 274 -52.48 0.94 54.80
N ILE A 275 -52.41 2.16 54.24
CA ILE A 275 -52.08 3.38 54.97
C ILE A 275 -53.16 3.68 56.01
N GLU A 276 -54.44 3.59 55.65
CA GLU A 276 -55.57 3.76 56.58
C GLU A 276 -55.58 2.69 57.69
N ALA A 277 -55.28 1.42 57.34
CA ALA A 277 -55.15 0.35 58.32
C ALA A 277 -53.99 0.60 59.30
N ALA A 278 -52.82 1.00 58.78
CA ALA A 278 -51.65 1.33 59.60
C ALA A 278 -51.90 2.55 60.51
N GLU A 279 -52.63 3.56 60.03
CA GLU A 279 -53.07 4.68 60.87
C GLU A 279 -54.02 4.22 61.99
N CYS A 280 -54.93 3.29 61.69
CA CYS A 280 -55.85 2.75 62.67
C CYS A 280 -55.11 1.90 63.73
N GLU A 281 -54.17 1.06 63.30
CA GLU A 281 -53.29 0.29 64.19
C GLU A 281 -52.43 1.21 65.06
N LEU A 282 -51.86 2.28 64.49
CA LEU A 282 -51.09 3.25 65.26
C LEU A 282 -51.96 3.94 66.32
N ARG A 283 -53.17 4.37 65.96
CA ARG A 283 -54.12 4.96 66.94
C ARG A 283 -54.50 3.98 68.05
N LEU A 284 -54.70 2.70 67.72
CA LEU A 284 -54.97 1.65 68.71
C LEU A 284 -53.76 1.40 69.62
N ALA A 285 -52.55 1.38 69.06
CA ALA A 285 -51.30 1.23 69.81
C ALA A 285 -51.06 2.42 70.75
N GLU A 286 -51.26 3.65 70.27
CA GLU A 286 -51.17 4.88 71.07
C GLU A 286 -52.21 4.90 72.20
N ALA A 287 -53.43 4.41 71.95
CA ALA A 287 -54.48 4.28 72.97
C ALA A 287 -54.20 3.18 74.00
N ALA A 288 -53.42 2.15 73.65
CA ALA A 288 -53.05 1.04 74.54
C ALA A 288 -51.81 1.33 75.41
N GLU A 289 -50.96 2.28 75.01
CA GLU A 289 -49.73 2.65 75.73
C GLU A 289 -49.94 3.03 77.22
N PRO A 290 -51.01 3.75 77.62
CA PRO A 290 -51.27 4.07 79.03
C PRO A 290 -51.59 2.82 79.89
N ILE A 291 -52.19 1.79 79.30
CA ILE A 291 -52.65 0.56 80.00
C ILE A 291 -51.50 -0.43 80.17
N ARG A 292 -50.41 -0.27 79.43
CA ARG A 292 -49.24 -1.16 79.43
C ARG A 292 -48.63 -1.35 80.82
N ARG A 293 -48.60 -0.28 81.63
CA ARG A 293 -48.10 -0.33 83.01
C ARG A 293 -49.05 -1.11 83.93
N GLU A 294 -50.35 -0.91 83.78
CA GLU A 294 -51.37 -1.62 84.57
C GLU A 294 -51.42 -3.12 84.20
N LEU A 295 -51.25 -3.46 82.93
CA LEU A 295 -51.17 -4.85 82.47
C LEU A 295 -49.96 -5.58 83.07
N ALA A 296 -48.79 -4.93 83.10
CA ALA A 296 -47.59 -5.46 83.74
C ALA A 296 -47.74 -5.61 85.27
N GLU A 297 -48.56 -4.77 85.93
CA GLU A 297 -48.89 -4.92 87.35
C GLU A 297 -49.87 -6.09 87.59
N VAL A 298 -50.81 -6.34 86.68
CA VAL A 298 -51.72 -7.50 86.73
C VAL A 298 -50.97 -8.82 86.47
N GLU A 299 -50.05 -8.86 85.51
CA GLU A 299 -49.23 -10.06 85.23
C GLU A 299 -48.36 -10.42 86.45
N ARG A 300 -47.72 -9.42 87.09
CA ARG A 300 -46.97 -9.63 88.34
C ARG A 300 -47.86 -10.10 89.49
N ALA A 301 -49.09 -9.59 89.59
CA ALA A 301 -50.05 -10.05 90.58
C ALA A 301 -50.49 -11.50 90.32
N GLN A 302 -50.68 -11.89 89.06
CA GLN A 302 -51.01 -13.27 88.66
C GLN A 302 -49.86 -14.24 88.98
N GLU A 303 -48.61 -13.88 88.69
CA GLU A 303 -47.43 -14.67 89.07
C GLU A 303 -47.28 -14.81 90.59
N SER A 304 -47.60 -13.76 91.36
CA SER A 304 -47.59 -13.83 92.83
C SER A 304 -48.69 -14.74 93.38
N ARG A 305 -49.85 -14.77 92.72
CA ARG A 305 -50.98 -15.62 93.08
C ARG A 305 -50.69 -17.09 92.79
N THR A 306 -50.12 -17.43 91.63
CA THR A 306 -49.76 -18.82 91.32
C THR A 306 -48.71 -19.35 92.28
N ARG A 307 -47.70 -18.56 92.67
CA ARG A 307 -46.75 -18.94 93.72
C ARG A 307 -47.42 -19.21 95.07
N ALA A 308 -48.36 -18.36 95.49
CA ALA A 308 -49.09 -18.56 96.74
C ALA A 308 -50.01 -19.80 96.71
N GLU A 309 -50.61 -20.12 95.55
CA GLU A 309 -51.42 -21.34 95.36
C GLU A 309 -50.55 -22.62 95.41
N GLU A 310 -49.32 -22.58 94.90
CA GLU A 310 -48.34 -23.68 95.01
C GLU A 310 -47.84 -23.87 96.45
N GLU A 311 -47.55 -22.79 97.16
CA GLU A 311 -47.16 -22.83 98.59
C GLU A 311 -48.30 -23.36 99.48
N LEU A 312 -49.55 -23.00 99.18
CA LEU A 312 -50.74 -23.50 99.88
C LEU A 312 -50.92 -25.02 99.65
N ARG A 313 -50.78 -25.49 98.42
CA ARG A 313 -50.82 -26.94 98.11
C ARG A 313 -49.74 -27.72 98.85
N ALA A 314 -48.52 -27.19 98.91
CA ALA A 314 -47.43 -27.84 99.64
C ALA A 314 -47.72 -27.91 101.15
N ALA A 315 -48.34 -26.87 101.73
CA ALA A 315 -48.76 -26.85 103.12
C ALA A 315 -49.94 -27.82 103.40
N GLU A 316 -50.89 -27.96 102.48
CA GLU A 316 -52.00 -28.92 102.58
C GLU A 316 -51.49 -30.37 102.53
N GLU A 317 -50.55 -30.70 101.64
CA GLU A 317 -49.93 -32.03 101.61
C GLU A 317 -49.12 -32.34 102.89
N MET A 318 -48.46 -31.33 103.48
CA MET A 318 -47.78 -31.48 104.78
C MET A 318 -48.79 -31.71 105.92
N LEU A 319 -49.94 -31.03 105.88
CA LEU A 319 -51.01 -31.20 106.86
C LEU A 319 -51.65 -32.60 106.77
N ASP A 320 -51.86 -33.13 105.57
CA ASP A 320 -52.41 -34.48 105.39
C ASP A 320 -51.42 -35.57 105.82
N LYS A 321 -50.12 -35.38 105.58
CA LYS A 321 -49.07 -36.27 106.12
C LYS A 321 -49.03 -36.23 107.65
N ALA A 322 -49.23 -35.07 108.27
CA ALA A 322 -49.28 -34.91 109.72
C ALA A 322 -50.55 -35.51 110.34
N LYS A 323 -51.73 -35.37 109.70
CA LYS A 323 -52.99 -36.01 110.10
C LYS A 323 -52.90 -37.54 110.02
N ALA A 324 -52.34 -38.08 108.93
CA ALA A 324 -52.12 -39.52 108.79
C ALA A 324 -51.13 -40.08 109.82
N ALA A 325 -50.17 -39.28 110.30
CA ALA A 325 -49.27 -39.66 111.39
C ALA A 325 -49.96 -39.59 112.77
N TYR A 326 -50.86 -38.62 112.98
CA TYR A 326 -51.70 -38.49 114.17
C TYR A 326 -52.69 -39.66 114.31
N ASP A 327 -53.39 -40.03 113.23
CA ASP A 327 -54.36 -41.14 113.25
C ASP A 327 -53.69 -42.51 113.53
N ARG A 328 -52.45 -42.71 113.04
CA ARG A 328 -51.65 -43.90 113.37
C ARG A 328 -51.20 -43.94 114.84
N ALA A 329 -50.89 -42.78 115.42
CA ALA A 329 -50.52 -42.66 116.83
C ALA A 329 -51.73 -42.82 117.77
N GLN A 330 -52.91 -42.33 117.36
CA GLN A 330 -54.17 -42.47 118.09
C GLN A 330 -54.65 -43.93 118.10
N ALA A 331 -54.56 -44.65 116.98
CA ALA A 331 -54.90 -46.07 116.91
C ALA A 331 -53.96 -46.97 117.76
N ALA A 332 -52.69 -46.59 117.89
CA ALA A 332 -51.73 -47.27 118.76
C ALA A 332 -51.99 -47.00 120.26
N TYR A 333 -52.51 -45.82 120.60
CA TYR A 333 -52.92 -45.43 121.96
C TYR A 333 -54.19 -46.18 122.41
N ASP A 334 -55.20 -46.30 121.54
CA ASP A 334 -56.45 -47.00 121.83
C ASP A 334 -56.27 -48.53 121.97
N ALA A 335 -55.32 -49.12 121.21
CA ALA A 335 -54.94 -50.53 121.34
C ALA A 335 -54.15 -50.83 122.65
N ALA A 336 -53.37 -49.87 123.16
CA ALA A 336 -52.65 -49.99 124.42
C ALA A 336 -53.53 -49.77 125.65
N HIS A 337 -54.62 -48.98 125.53
CA HIS A 337 -55.59 -48.75 126.59
C HIS A 337 -56.54 -49.95 126.81
N ALA A 338 -56.94 -50.65 125.73
CA ALA A 338 -57.75 -51.87 125.78
C ALA A 338 -57.01 -53.10 126.36
N ALA A 339 -55.68 -53.11 126.31
CA ALA A 339 -54.84 -54.17 126.93
C ALA A 339 -54.63 -53.96 128.45
N ARG A 340 -54.88 -52.76 128.98
CA ARG A 340 -54.64 -52.37 130.37
C ARG A 340 -55.85 -52.61 131.30
N GLU A 341 -57.08 -52.60 130.78
CA GLU A 341 -58.29 -52.82 131.59
C GLU A 341 -58.60 -54.30 131.93
N LYS A 342 -57.87 -55.27 131.35
CA LYS A 342 -58.24 -56.69 131.46
C LYS A 342 -57.48 -57.50 132.54
N ASN A 343 -56.39 -57.02 133.14
CA ASN A 343 -55.48 -57.86 133.94
C ASN A 343 -54.90 -57.22 135.23
N GLU A 344 -55.63 -56.32 135.91
CA GLU A 344 -55.11 -55.61 137.10
C GLU A 344 -55.52 -56.16 138.50
N PRO A 345 -56.39 -57.18 138.71
CA PRO A 345 -56.63 -57.70 140.05
C PRO A 345 -56.31 -59.19 140.26
N GLU A 346 -55.17 -59.73 139.80
CA GLU A 346 -54.72 -61.06 140.26
C GLU A 346 -53.23 -61.23 140.58
N LEU A 347 -52.36 -60.24 140.32
CA LEU A 347 -50.91 -60.40 140.51
C LEU A 347 -50.30 -59.50 141.61
N GLY A 348 -51.12 -59.09 142.58
CA GLY A 348 -50.66 -58.65 143.90
C GLY A 348 -50.06 -59.78 144.76
N THR A 349 -50.17 -61.03 144.32
CA THR A 349 -49.66 -62.24 145.01
C THR A 349 -48.28 -62.69 144.54
N LEU A 350 -47.66 -62.02 143.56
CA LEU A 350 -46.29 -62.29 143.10
C LEU A 350 -45.25 -61.29 143.65
N ARG A 351 -45.60 -60.55 144.72
CA ARG A 351 -44.72 -59.60 145.41
C ARG A 351 -43.76 -60.26 146.42
N LEU A 352 -43.82 -61.59 146.61
CA LEU A 352 -43.09 -62.25 147.69
C LEU A 352 -41.94 -63.15 147.23
N ARG A 353 -41.58 -63.23 145.94
CA ARG A 353 -40.71 -64.33 145.51
C ARG A 353 -39.42 -64.11 144.75
N LEU A 354 -39.09 -62.98 144.11
CA LEU A 354 -37.79 -62.95 143.42
C LEU A 354 -37.17 -61.57 143.33
N GLN A 355 -36.88 -61.01 144.51
CA GLN A 355 -36.07 -59.81 144.68
C GLN A 355 -34.58 -60.13 144.87
N GLU A 356 -34.04 -61.20 144.27
CA GLU A 356 -32.66 -61.66 144.58
C GLU A 356 -31.80 -62.26 143.44
N ALA A 357 -32.10 -62.07 142.15
CA ALA A 357 -31.20 -62.59 141.11
C ALA A 357 -30.81 -61.53 140.07
N VAL A 358 -30.10 -60.53 140.57
CA VAL A 358 -29.19 -59.67 139.79
C VAL A 358 -28.09 -60.55 139.19
N GLY A 359 -27.98 -60.55 137.87
CA GLY A 359 -26.94 -61.24 137.11
C GLY A 359 -26.77 -60.57 135.76
N LYS A 360 -26.01 -59.49 135.76
CA LYS A 360 -25.45 -58.90 134.55
C LYS A 360 -24.68 -59.95 133.74
N GLU A 361 -24.47 -59.60 132.48
CA GLU A 361 -23.26 -59.93 131.71
C GLU A 361 -23.07 -61.40 131.34
N GLU A 362 -23.26 -61.72 130.05
CA GLU A 362 -22.15 -62.12 129.16
C GLU A 362 -22.67 -62.89 127.93
N ARG A 363 -22.16 -62.47 126.75
CA ARG A 363 -22.07 -63.22 125.47
C ARG A 363 -23.32 -63.17 124.58
N LEU A 364 -23.25 -62.83 123.29
CA LEU A 364 -22.18 -63.04 122.32
C LEU A 364 -22.15 -61.93 121.25
N ALA A 365 -20.98 -61.29 121.14
CA ALA A 365 -20.45 -60.83 119.87
C ALA A 365 -20.15 -62.03 118.96
N GLY A 366 -20.30 -61.86 117.65
CA GLY A 366 -19.66 -62.76 116.69
C GLY A 366 -20.41 -62.91 115.38
N LEU A 367 -19.69 -62.59 114.30
CA LEU A 367 -19.78 -63.28 113.01
C LEU A 367 -20.94 -62.85 112.10
N MET A 368 -20.75 -61.81 111.27
CA MET A 368 -20.66 -61.98 109.79
C MET A 368 -20.63 -60.65 109.01
N GLU A 369 -19.45 -60.01 109.04
CA GLU A 369 -19.09 -58.75 108.36
C GLU A 369 -18.39 -58.94 106.99
N LYS A 370 -18.29 -60.13 106.36
CA LYS A 370 -17.19 -60.38 105.38
C LYS A 370 -17.49 -60.86 103.95
N ALA A 371 -18.72 -60.98 103.47
CA ALA A 371 -18.98 -61.74 102.22
C ALA A 371 -19.05 -60.94 100.89
N ASP A 372 -19.62 -59.74 100.81
CA ASP A 372 -20.08 -59.22 99.49
C ASP A 372 -19.24 -58.11 98.84
N GLY A 373 -18.21 -57.60 99.52
CA GLY A 373 -17.33 -56.54 98.99
C GLY A 373 -16.29 -56.97 97.93
N LEU A 374 -16.05 -58.26 97.72
CA LEU A 374 -14.90 -58.76 96.94
C LEU A 374 -15.18 -59.17 95.47
N ARG A 375 -16.43 -59.17 94.99
CA ARG A 375 -16.75 -59.66 93.62
C ARG A 375 -16.61 -58.65 92.48
N ARG A 376 -16.51 -57.34 92.73
CA ARG A 376 -16.55 -56.30 91.67
C ARG A 376 -15.21 -55.89 91.03
N ARG A 377 -14.04 -56.14 91.66
CA ARG A 377 -12.73 -55.55 91.24
C ARG A 377 -11.85 -56.41 90.31
N VAL A 378 -12.28 -57.61 89.87
CA VAL A 378 -11.44 -58.54 89.06
C VAL A 378 -11.62 -58.37 87.53
N GLY A 379 -12.68 -57.70 87.07
CA GLY A 379 -12.99 -57.58 85.63
C GLY A 379 -12.17 -56.53 84.86
N GLU A 380 -11.66 -55.49 85.53
CA GLU A 380 -11.14 -54.30 84.85
C GLU A 380 -9.67 -54.41 84.40
N ILE A 381 -8.89 -55.37 84.92
CA ILE A 381 -7.43 -55.44 84.69
C ILE A 381 -7.01 -56.30 83.48
N ARG A 382 -7.92 -57.10 82.88
CA ARG A 382 -7.56 -58.03 81.78
C ARG A 382 -7.56 -57.42 80.37
N ALA A 383 -8.19 -56.27 80.14
CA ALA A 383 -8.37 -55.71 78.79
C ALA A 383 -7.19 -54.84 78.28
N ALA A 384 -6.27 -54.42 79.16
CA ALA A 384 -5.21 -53.45 78.81
C ALA A 384 -3.90 -54.06 78.26
N ARG A 385 -3.75 -55.39 78.25
CA ARG A 385 -2.49 -56.07 77.86
C ARG A 385 -2.35 -56.33 76.35
N ASP A 386 -3.45 -56.35 75.60
CA ASP A 386 -3.47 -56.88 74.21
C ASP A 386 -3.38 -55.80 73.11
N ALA A 387 -3.22 -54.53 73.48
CA ALA A 387 -2.62 -53.56 72.58
C ALA A 387 -1.12 -53.88 72.35
N ALA A 388 -0.54 -53.29 71.29
CA ALA A 388 0.90 -52.95 71.17
C ALA A 388 1.90 -53.95 70.52
N GLY A 389 1.50 -55.09 69.95
CA GLY A 389 2.45 -56.03 69.32
C GLY A 389 2.76 -55.87 67.82
N SER A 390 1.83 -55.40 66.98
CA SER A 390 1.78 -55.93 65.59
C SER A 390 1.88 -54.92 64.44
N GLN A 391 2.43 -53.70 64.65
CA GLN A 391 2.42 -52.64 63.64
C GLN A 391 3.68 -52.46 62.77
N LEU A 392 4.90 -52.92 63.10
CA LEU A 392 6.10 -52.21 62.60
C LEU A 392 6.95 -52.87 61.49
N ALA A 393 6.71 -54.12 61.08
CA ALA A 393 7.75 -54.91 60.44
C ALA A 393 7.59 -55.19 58.94
N GLU A 394 6.51 -54.79 58.27
CA GLU A 394 6.30 -55.05 56.83
C GLU A 394 6.23 -53.72 56.01
N VAL A 395 7.33 -53.04 55.72
CA VAL A 395 8.36 -53.41 54.72
C VAL A 395 8.28 -52.53 53.47
N ARG A 396 8.73 -51.29 53.52
CA ARG A 396 10.17 -50.92 53.48
C ARG A 396 11.09 -51.72 52.52
N GLU A 397 10.80 -52.95 52.06
CA GLU A 397 11.60 -53.66 51.03
C GLU A 397 11.19 -53.30 49.60
N ARG A 398 9.93 -52.91 49.37
CA ARG A 398 9.39 -52.88 48.00
C ARG A 398 9.96 -51.76 47.11
N MET A 399 10.53 -50.70 47.70
CA MET A 399 10.99 -49.51 46.97
C MET A 399 12.45 -49.57 46.49
N ALA A 400 13.27 -50.53 46.92
CA ALA A 400 14.70 -50.58 46.61
C ALA A 400 15.06 -51.28 45.27
N ARG A 401 14.09 -51.84 44.55
CA ARG A 401 14.35 -52.69 43.36
C ARG A 401 14.41 -51.94 42.03
N ASP A 402 13.77 -50.79 41.89
CA ASP A 402 13.55 -50.15 40.57
C ASP A 402 14.71 -49.24 40.13
N GLU A 403 15.57 -48.80 41.05
CA GLU A 403 16.69 -47.87 40.78
C GLU A 403 17.89 -48.55 40.08
N ALA A 404 17.97 -49.88 40.11
CA ALA A 404 19.09 -50.64 39.56
C ALA A 404 19.05 -50.82 38.02
N ALA A 405 17.91 -50.59 37.36
CA ALA A 405 17.73 -50.91 35.93
C ALA A 405 18.30 -49.84 34.98
N LEU A 406 18.55 -48.61 35.45
CA LEU A 406 18.89 -47.47 34.60
C LEU A 406 20.38 -47.44 34.17
N VAL A 407 21.27 -47.99 34.98
CA VAL A 407 22.74 -47.87 34.81
C VAL A 407 23.29 -48.80 33.71
N ALA A 408 22.54 -49.83 33.30
CA ALA A 408 23.05 -50.86 32.38
C ALA A 408 23.11 -50.44 30.90
N LYS A 409 22.43 -49.36 30.49
CA LYS A 409 22.24 -49.00 29.07
C LYS A 409 23.25 -47.99 28.52
N GLU A 410 24.08 -47.38 29.36
CA GLU A 410 25.05 -46.34 28.94
C GLU A 410 26.40 -46.91 28.46
N THR A 411 26.63 -48.22 28.61
CA THR A 411 27.91 -48.89 28.33
C THR A 411 28.01 -49.62 26.98
N GLU A 412 27.25 -49.23 25.95
CA GLU A 412 27.19 -49.96 24.67
C GLU A 412 27.45 -49.09 23.42
N LEU A 413 28.29 -48.04 23.52
CA LEU A 413 28.66 -47.19 22.38
C LEU A 413 30.17 -46.93 22.29
N GLY A 414 30.89 -47.88 21.69
CA GLY A 414 32.32 -47.72 21.39
C GLY A 414 32.81 -48.65 20.26
N SER A 415 32.72 -48.21 19.00
CA SER A 415 33.74 -48.43 17.94
C SER A 415 33.23 -48.00 16.55
N LEU A 416 33.93 -47.04 15.91
CA LEU A 416 34.41 -47.08 14.50
C LEU A 416 34.86 -45.69 14.02
N ALA A 417 36.11 -45.62 13.53
CA ALA A 417 36.74 -44.44 12.93
C ALA A 417 36.24 -44.16 11.49
N VAL A 418 36.27 -42.90 11.08
CA VAL A 418 35.79 -42.41 9.78
C VAL A 418 36.96 -41.96 8.89
N ASP A 419 37.05 -42.59 7.71
CA ASP A 419 37.98 -42.38 6.59
C ASP A 419 37.83 -40.99 5.87
N PRO A 420 38.89 -40.40 5.28
CA PRO A 420 38.84 -39.07 4.64
C PRO A 420 37.97 -38.97 3.37
N VAL A 421 37.64 -40.08 2.66
CA VAL A 421 36.68 -40.05 1.55
C VAL A 421 35.28 -39.70 2.06
N ARG A 422 34.93 -40.21 3.26
CA ARG A 422 33.68 -39.89 3.96
C ARG A 422 33.55 -38.39 4.21
N ARG A 423 34.64 -37.65 4.46
CA ARG A 423 34.60 -36.18 4.71
C ARG A 423 34.15 -35.38 3.47
N ARG A 424 34.56 -35.79 2.26
CA ARG A 424 34.17 -35.16 0.99
C ARG A 424 32.74 -35.51 0.58
N THR A 425 32.34 -36.76 0.79
CA THR A 425 30.96 -37.21 0.58
C THR A 425 30.02 -36.58 1.60
N ILE A 426 30.44 -36.40 2.86
CA ILE A 426 29.68 -35.68 3.91
C ILE A 426 29.51 -34.20 3.54
N GLN A 427 30.49 -33.56 2.89
CA GLN A 427 30.39 -32.15 2.52
C GLN A 427 29.50 -31.91 1.28
N GLN A 428 29.51 -32.83 0.30
CA GLN A 428 28.55 -32.82 -0.82
C GLN A 428 27.15 -33.25 -0.37
N ALA A 429 27.05 -34.21 0.55
CA ALA A 429 25.80 -34.61 1.18
C ALA A 429 25.26 -33.50 2.09
N ALA A 430 26.10 -32.69 2.76
CA ALA A 430 25.66 -31.54 3.56
C ALA A 430 25.06 -30.44 2.69
N VAL A 431 25.68 -30.11 1.54
CA VAL A 431 25.10 -29.14 0.59
C VAL A 431 23.82 -29.66 -0.07
N ALA A 432 23.73 -30.97 -0.33
CA ALA A 432 22.50 -31.59 -0.82
C ALA A 432 21.42 -31.67 0.28
N LEU A 433 21.80 -31.86 1.55
CA LEU A 433 20.91 -31.89 2.72
C LEU A 433 20.40 -30.48 3.06
N ASP A 434 21.22 -29.45 2.91
CA ASP A 434 20.80 -28.06 3.11
C ASP A 434 19.83 -27.62 2.01
N ARG A 435 20.05 -28.02 0.74
CA ARG A 435 19.06 -27.82 -0.34
C ARG A 435 17.78 -28.65 -0.16
N LEU A 436 17.89 -29.88 0.35
CA LEU A 436 16.75 -30.70 0.68
C LEU A 436 15.94 -30.07 1.82
N ARG A 437 16.60 -29.52 2.84
CA ARG A 437 15.97 -28.80 3.95
C ARG A 437 15.31 -27.51 3.52
N GLU A 438 15.93 -26.72 2.64
CA GLU A 438 15.30 -25.52 2.07
C GLU A 438 14.01 -25.89 1.31
N VAL A 439 14.04 -26.95 0.50
CA VAL A 439 12.86 -27.43 -0.24
C VAL A 439 11.83 -28.11 0.68
N GLU A 440 12.25 -28.83 1.72
CA GLU A 440 11.36 -29.41 2.74
C GLU A 440 10.69 -28.34 3.59
N GLU A 441 11.41 -27.28 3.97
CA GLU A 441 10.84 -26.11 4.65
C GLU A 441 9.88 -25.33 3.73
N GLU A 442 10.18 -25.20 2.43
CA GLU A 442 9.25 -24.62 1.45
C GLU A 442 8.01 -25.48 1.26
N ILE A 443 8.14 -26.80 1.18
CA ILE A 443 7.02 -27.75 1.06
C ILE A 443 6.17 -27.77 2.33
N GLU A 444 6.77 -27.77 3.52
CA GLU A 444 6.03 -27.71 4.79
C GLU A 444 5.36 -26.35 4.98
N ARG A 445 5.97 -25.26 4.51
CA ARG A 445 5.34 -23.93 4.50
C ARG A 445 4.16 -23.86 3.52
N MET A 446 4.30 -24.41 2.32
CA MET A 446 3.20 -24.52 1.34
C MET A 446 2.10 -25.48 1.79
N ARG A 447 2.43 -26.58 2.49
CA ARG A 447 1.46 -27.49 3.11
C ARG A 447 0.73 -26.85 4.28
N ALA A 448 1.43 -26.12 5.15
CA ALA A 448 0.81 -25.37 6.23
C ALA A 448 -0.11 -24.25 5.70
N GLU A 449 0.26 -23.58 4.61
CA GLU A 449 -0.62 -22.62 3.92
C GLU A 449 -1.82 -23.31 3.26
N ALA A 450 -1.65 -24.46 2.62
CA ALA A 450 -2.74 -25.24 2.03
C ALA A 450 -3.69 -25.81 3.08
N GLU A 451 -3.18 -26.31 4.21
CA GLU A 451 -3.98 -26.77 5.36
C GLU A 451 -4.68 -25.61 6.06
N ALA A 452 -4.05 -24.43 6.17
CA ALA A 452 -4.69 -23.23 6.68
C ALA A 452 -5.81 -22.73 5.77
N LEU A 453 -5.63 -22.80 4.45
CA LEU A 453 -6.65 -22.46 3.45
C LEU A 453 -7.78 -23.49 3.43
N ALA A 454 -7.48 -24.79 3.52
CA ALA A 454 -8.47 -25.85 3.62
C ALA A 454 -9.28 -25.76 4.93
N ALA A 455 -8.63 -25.49 6.06
CA ALA A 455 -9.30 -25.28 7.34
C ALA A 455 -10.16 -23.99 7.35
N ARG A 456 -9.78 -22.95 6.59
CA ARG A 456 -10.62 -21.76 6.38
C ARG A 456 -11.82 -22.06 5.48
N ALA A 457 -11.64 -22.86 4.44
CA ALA A 457 -12.72 -23.30 3.55
C ALA A 457 -13.71 -24.24 4.28
N GLU A 458 -13.25 -25.17 5.12
CA GLU A 458 -14.11 -26.01 5.96
C GLU A 458 -14.83 -25.20 7.05
N ARG A 459 -14.18 -24.20 7.66
CA ARG A 459 -14.87 -23.26 8.57
C ARG A 459 -15.94 -22.46 7.85
N ALA A 460 -15.63 -21.90 6.68
CA ALA A 460 -16.61 -21.17 5.89
C ALA A 460 -17.78 -22.07 5.41
N SER A 461 -17.51 -23.32 5.03
CA SER A 461 -18.54 -24.28 4.62
C SER A 461 -19.40 -24.76 5.80
N SER A 462 -18.80 -24.98 6.97
CA SER A 462 -19.53 -25.34 8.20
C SER A 462 -20.32 -24.16 8.80
N GLU A 463 -19.82 -22.94 8.67
CA GLU A 463 -20.56 -21.71 8.99
C GLU A 463 -21.73 -21.50 8.03
N HIS A 464 -21.55 -21.77 6.73
CA HIS A 464 -22.61 -21.72 5.74
C HIS A 464 -23.70 -22.77 5.98
N THR A 465 -23.35 -24.04 6.23
CA THR A 465 -24.34 -25.09 6.56
C THR A 465 -25.02 -24.85 7.91
N ARG A 466 -24.34 -24.21 8.88
CA ARG A 466 -24.96 -23.79 10.13
C ARG A 466 -25.95 -22.63 9.92
N ALA A 467 -25.60 -21.66 9.07
CA ALA A 467 -26.47 -20.56 8.71
C ALA A 467 -27.72 -21.03 7.94
N GLU A 468 -27.58 -21.96 6.99
CA GLU A 468 -28.73 -22.55 6.28
C GLU A 468 -29.67 -23.30 7.23
N ARG A 469 -29.13 -24.11 8.16
CA ARG A 469 -29.95 -24.81 9.16
C ARG A 469 -30.66 -23.86 10.12
N GLN A 470 -30.02 -22.73 10.45
CA GLN A 470 -30.60 -21.73 11.34
C GLN A 470 -31.68 -20.90 10.63
N ALA A 471 -31.50 -20.59 9.34
CA ALA A 471 -32.52 -19.98 8.49
C ALA A 471 -33.74 -20.91 8.27
N ASP A 472 -33.50 -22.20 8.02
CA ASP A 472 -34.57 -23.20 7.91
C ASP A 472 -35.32 -23.42 9.23
N PHE A 473 -34.62 -23.37 10.36
CA PHE A 473 -35.23 -23.42 11.68
C PHE A 473 -36.11 -22.18 11.93
N CYS A 474 -35.62 -20.97 11.66
CA CYS A 474 -36.39 -19.74 11.79
C CYS A 474 -37.60 -19.70 10.85
N ARG A 475 -37.50 -20.23 9.62
CA ARG A 475 -38.65 -20.37 8.70
C ARG A 475 -39.72 -21.31 9.23
N LYS A 476 -39.34 -22.49 9.72
CA LYS A 476 -40.29 -23.45 10.31
C LYS A 476 -40.92 -22.90 11.59
N GLU A 477 -40.16 -22.19 12.42
CA GLU A 477 -40.69 -21.54 13.62
C GLU A 477 -41.66 -20.42 13.25
N LEU A 478 -41.38 -19.64 12.21
CA LEU A 478 -42.28 -18.63 11.68
C LEU A 478 -43.58 -19.23 11.11
N GLU A 479 -43.52 -20.34 10.37
CA GLU A 479 -44.71 -21.05 9.88
C GLU A 479 -45.59 -21.58 11.02
N VAL A 480 -44.98 -22.14 12.07
CA VAL A 480 -45.71 -22.62 13.26
C VAL A 480 -46.37 -21.45 14.01
N ARG A 481 -45.68 -20.32 14.16
CA ARG A 481 -46.21 -19.14 14.85
C ARG A 481 -47.28 -18.40 14.05
N LEU A 482 -47.17 -18.35 12.72
CA LEU A 482 -48.23 -17.84 11.84
C LEU A 482 -49.49 -18.72 11.88
N ALA A 483 -49.34 -20.04 12.02
CA ALA A 483 -50.45 -20.97 12.21
C ALA A 483 -51.10 -20.86 13.60
N GLU A 484 -50.34 -20.54 14.65
CA GLU A 484 -50.87 -20.20 15.98
C GLU A 484 -51.61 -18.87 15.99
N LEU A 485 -51.08 -17.84 15.31
CA LEU A 485 -51.74 -16.53 15.17
C LEU A 485 -53.10 -16.67 14.48
N ALA A 486 -53.17 -17.43 13.38
CA ALA A 486 -54.42 -17.71 12.66
C ALA A 486 -55.44 -18.52 13.49
N ARG A 487 -54.98 -19.34 14.45
CA ARG A 487 -55.86 -20.05 15.40
C ARG A 487 -56.41 -19.14 16.48
N LEU A 488 -55.60 -18.21 16.99
CA LEU A 488 -56.00 -17.25 18.02
C LEU A 488 -56.93 -16.16 17.47
N GLU A 489 -56.78 -15.76 16.21
CA GLU A 489 -57.71 -14.88 15.50
C GLU A 489 -59.11 -15.53 15.28
N ALA A 490 -59.21 -16.86 15.31
CA ALA A 490 -60.45 -17.60 15.08
C ALA A 490 -61.25 -17.96 16.36
N SER A 491 -60.70 -17.77 17.57
CA SER A 491 -61.40 -17.91 18.85
C SER A 491 -60.68 -17.14 19.97
N PRO A 492 -61.13 -15.93 20.32
CA PRO A 492 -60.54 -15.15 21.39
C PRO A 492 -61.05 -15.62 22.76
N PRO A 493 -60.17 -15.87 23.76
CA PRO A 493 -60.58 -16.05 25.15
C PRO A 493 -60.79 -14.70 25.83
N GLU A 494 -61.87 -14.58 26.60
CA GLU A 494 -62.25 -13.37 27.34
C GLU A 494 -61.37 -13.17 28.59
N ASN A 495 -60.43 -12.21 28.58
CA ASN A 495 -59.89 -11.51 29.77
C ASN A 495 -58.95 -10.34 29.40
N ASP A 496 -59.26 -9.12 29.87
CA ASP A 496 -58.63 -7.85 29.44
C ASP A 496 -57.15 -7.66 29.86
N ASP A 497 -56.67 -8.32 30.92
CA ASP A 497 -55.28 -8.19 31.39
C ASP A 497 -54.28 -9.06 30.59
N GLU A 498 -54.76 -10.11 29.92
CA GLU A 498 -53.93 -10.93 29.00
C GLU A 498 -53.80 -10.26 27.62
N LEU A 499 -54.86 -9.57 27.16
CA LEU A 499 -54.90 -8.80 25.91
C LEU A 499 -53.83 -7.70 25.82
N ALA A 500 -53.52 -7.00 26.92
CA ALA A 500 -52.50 -5.95 26.92
C ALA A 500 -51.07 -6.50 26.81
N ARG A 501 -50.80 -7.64 27.46
CA ARG A 501 -49.50 -8.32 27.38
C ARG A 501 -49.29 -8.99 26.03
N ASP A 502 -50.35 -9.59 25.49
CA ASP A 502 -50.34 -10.20 24.17
C ASP A 502 -50.22 -9.15 23.07
N ALA A 503 -50.83 -7.97 23.19
CA ALA A 503 -50.65 -6.85 22.25
C ALA A 503 -49.21 -6.32 22.24
N GLU A 504 -48.56 -6.19 23.40
CA GLU A 504 -47.16 -5.79 23.51
C GLU A 504 -46.19 -6.86 22.97
N PHE A 505 -46.53 -8.14 23.13
CA PHE A 505 -45.77 -9.25 22.59
C PHE A 505 -45.94 -9.33 21.06
N ILE A 506 -47.16 -9.16 20.56
CA ILE A 506 -47.47 -9.09 19.12
C ILE A 506 -46.74 -7.92 18.47
N ALA A 507 -46.73 -6.73 19.08
CA ALA A 507 -45.99 -5.57 18.55
C ALA A 507 -44.48 -5.84 18.48
N ARG A 508 -43.89 -6.45 19.51
CA ARG A 508 -42.47 -6.85 19.52
C ARG A 508 -42.15 -7.93 18.48
N VAL A 509 -43.04 -8.91 18.30
CA VAL A 509 -42.89 -9.96 17.27
C VAL A 509 -43.05 -9.37 15.87
N GLN A 510 -43.99 -8.43 15.67
CA GLN A 510 -44.16 -7.73 14.40
C GLN A 510 -42.94 -6.86 14.05
N GLU A 511 -42.36 -6.16 15.01
CA GLU A 511 -41.13 -5.40 14.83
C GLU A 511 -39.95 -6.33 14.50
N ARG A 512 -39.83 -7.47 15.19
CA ARG A 512 -38.78 -8.46 14.89
C ARG A 512 -38.97 -9.10 13.51
N ILE A 513 -40.21 -9.37 13.09
CA ILE A 513 -40.52 -9.86 11.73
C ILE A 513 -40.17 -8.80 10.68
N ALA A 514 -40.43 -7.52 10.94
CA ALA A 514 -40.08 -6.43 10.04
C ALA A 514 -38.55 -6.31 9.87
N GLN A 515 -37.80 -6.35 10.98
CA GLN A 515 -36.33 -6.37 10.97
C GLN A 515 -35.78 -7.58 10.21
N LEU A 516 -36.34 -8.77 10.43
CA LEU A 516 -35.90 -10.00 9.74
C LEU A 516 -36.16 -9.95 8.23
N LYS A 517 -37.32 -9.40 7.81
CA LYS A 517 -37.64 -9.19 6.39
C LYS A 517 -36.70 -8.18 5.73
N GLU A 518 -36.30 -7.14 6.45
CA GLU A 518 -35.33 -6.16 5.97
C GLU A 518 -33.94 -6.78 5.78
N THR A 519 -33.47 -7.57 6.76
CA THR A 519 -32.21 -8.32 6.62
C THR A 519 -32.25 -9.38 5.52
N GLU A 520 -33.40 -10.03 5.27
CA GLU A 520 -33.56 -11.00 4.18
C GLU A 520 -33.47 -10.30 2.81
N LEU A 521 -34.05 -9.10 2.68
CA LEU A 521 -33.93 -8.25 1.50
C LEU A 521 -32.49 -7.74 1.27
N GLU A 522 -31.79 -7.35 2.33
CA GLU A 522 -30.38 -6.93 2.26
C GLU A 522 -29.47 -8.08 1.87
N LEU A 523 -29.68 -9.27 2.45
CA LEU A 523 -28.93 -10.47 2.11
C LEU A 523 -29.14 -10.87 0.65
N ALA A 524 -30.38 -10.86 0.16
CA ALA A 524 -30.69 -11.16 -1.25
C ALA A 524 -30.01 -10.18 -2.23
N ARG A 525 -29.89 -8.89 -1.85
CA ARG A 525 -29.16 -7.89 -2.66
C ARG A 525 -27.65 -8.16 -2.69
N VAL A 526 -27.06 -8.51 -1.55
CA VAL A 526 -25.63 -8.84 -1.46
C VAL A 526 -25.34 -10.12 -2.26
N GLU A 527 -26.19 -11.15 -2.16
CA GLU A 527 -26.07 -12.39 -2.93
C GLU A 527 -26.19 -12.16 -4.43
N GLN A 528 -27.12 -11.31 -4.87
CA GLN A 528 -27.23 -10.92 -6.28
C GLN A 528 -25.97 -10.20 -6.77
N ALA A 529 -25.45 -9.23 -6.01
CA ALA A 529 -24.23 -8.51 -6.35
C ALA A 529 -23.01 -9.44 -6.44
N LEU A 530 -22.95 -10.47 -5.59
CA LEU A 530 -21.91 -11.49 -5.58
C LEU A 530 -21.97 -12.38 -6.82
N SER A 531 -23.18 -12.84 -7.19
CA SER A 531 -23.40 -13.61 -8.42
C SER A 531 -23.05 -12.82 -9.68
N GLU A 532 -23.39 -11.53 -9.73
CA GLU A 532 -23.02 -10.64 -10.83
C GLU A 532 -21.49 -10.43 -10.91
N ALA A 533 -20.81 -10.29 -9.77
CA ALA A 533 -19.35 -10.18 -9.71
C ALA A 533 -18.65 -11.47 -10.17
N GLU A 534 -19.12 -12.64 -9.74
CA GLU A 534 -18.62 -13.95 -10.18
C GLU A 534 -18.80 -14.15 -11.70
N GLY A 535 -19.97 -13.83 -12.23
CA GLY A 535 -20.24 -13.88 -13.67
C GLY A 535 -19.32 -12.95 -14.47
N ARG A 536 -19.03 -11.76 -13.93
CA ARG A 536 -18.13 -10.79 -14.56
C ARG A 536 -16.66 -11.23 -14.50
N ILE A 537 -16.22 -11.83 -13.39
CA ILE A 537 -14.88 -12.43 -13.27
C ILE A 537 -14.71 -13.57 -14.26
N ALA A 538 -15.71 -14.44 -14.43
CA ALA A 538 -15.67 -15.52 -15.41
C ALA A 538 -15.56 -15.00 -16.85
N ALA A 539 -16.30 -13.95 -17.19
CA ALA A 539 -16.22 -13.30 -18.51
C ALA A 539 -14.84 -12.65 -18.74
N LEU A 540 -14.32 -11.92 -17.74
CA LEU A 540 -13.00 -11.30 -17.82
C LEU A 540 -11.88 -12.34 -17.88
N ALA A 541 -12.02 -13.49 -17.23
CA ALA A 541 -11.06 -14.59 -17.32
C ALA A 541 -10.98 -15.19 -18.73
N GLN A 542 -12.12 -15.30 -19.44
CA GLN A 542 -12.13 -15.70 -20.85
C GLN A 542 -11.47 -14.64 -21.74
N GLN A 543 -11.70 -13.36 -21.47
CA GLN A 543 -11.04 -12.26 -22.17
C GLN A 543 -9.53 -12.22 -21.91
N LEU A 544 -9.11 -12.51 -20.68
CA LEU A 544 -7.71 -12.59 -20.28
C LEU A 544 -7.01 -13.73 -21.03
N ALA A 545 -7.60 -14.92 -21.07
CA ALA A 545 -7.04 -16.05 -21.81
C ALA A 545 -6.89 -15.74 -23.31
N LYS A 546 -7.86 -15.02 -23.89
CA LYS A 546 -7.77 -14.55 -25.28
C LYS A 546 -6.66 -13.50 -25.45
N ALA A 547 -6.58 -12.50 -24.58
CA ALA A 547 -5.57 -11.46 -24.63
C ALA A 547 -4.14 -12.00 -24.43
N GLN A 548 -3.97 -13.03 -23.59
CA GLN A 548 -2.71 -13.77 -23.43
C GLN A 548 -2.33 -14.47 -24.73
N SER A 549 -3.27 -15.19 -25.35
CA SER A 549 -3.03 -15.83 -26.65
C SER A 549 -2.68 -14.82 -27.76
N ASP A 550 -3.35 -13.65 -27.78
CA ASP A 550 -3.07 -12.58 -28.75
C ASP A 550 -1.70 -11.95 -28.52
N PHE A 551 -1.29 -11.78 -27.24
CA PHE A 551 0.04 -11.30 -26.86
C PHE A 551 1.13 -12.29 -27.26
N ASP A 552 0.97 -13.58 -26.98
CA ASP A 552 1.93 -14.62 -27.35
C ASP A 552 2.10 -14.72 -28.87
N ALA A 553 1.00 -14.61 -29.62
CA ALA A 553 1.04 -14.57 -31.08
C ALA A 553 1.77 -13.33 -31.61
N ALA A 554 1.51 -12.15 -31.03
CA ALA A 554 2.18 -10.90 -31.43
C ALA A 554 3.67 -10.91 -31.07
N LEU A 555 4.04 -11.51 -29.92
CA LEU A 555 5.44 -11.70 -29.53
C LEU A 555 6.17 -12.63 -30.50
N ALA A 556 5.53 -13.75 -30.88
CA ALA A 556 6.08 -14.67 -31.88
C ALA A 556 6.28 -13.96 -33.24
N ALA A 557 5.30 -13.19 -33.71
CA ALA A 557 5.39 -12.42 -34.95
C ALA A 557 6.51 -11.35 -34.90
N GLU A 558 6.69 -10.65 -33.78
CA GLU A 558 7.81 -9.72 -33.58
C GLU A 558 9.16 -10.45 -33.70
N THR A 559 9.29 -11.62 -33.05
CA THR A 559 10.54 -12.38 -33.09
C THR A 559 10.89 -12.84 -34.51
N GLU A 560 9.90 -13.29 -35.28
CA GLU A 560 10.08 -13.71 -36.67
C GLU A 560 10.43 -12.52 -37.57
N ALA A 561 9.70 -11.40 -37.44
CA ALA A 561 9.97 -10.18 -38.19
C ALA A 561 11.36 -9.60 -37.90
N ARG A 562 11.82 -9.68 -36.63
CA ARG A 562 13.16 -9.25 -36.21
C ARG A 562 14.24 -10.12 -36.85
N GLU A 563 14.01 -11.43 -36.92
CA GLU A 563 14.94 -12.34 -37.58
C GLU A 563 14.98 -12.11 -39.10
N LEU A 564 13.84 -11.83 -39.72
CA LEU A 564 13.73 -11.54 -41.16
C LEU A 564 14.46 -10.23 -41.51
N ALA A 565 14.30 -9.17 -40.71
CA ALA A 565 15.04 -7.92 -40.86
C ALA A 565 16.56 -8.12 -40.67
N ARG A 566 16.97 -8.94 -39.69
CA ARG A 566 18.38 -9.31 -39.50
C ARG A 566 18.95 -10.02 -40.73
N ARG A 567 18.24 -11.03 -41.25
CA ARG A 567 18.66 -11.80 -42.44
C ARG A 567 18.75 -10.93 -43.68
N ALA A 568 17.78 -10.04 -43.91
CA ALA A 568 17.79 -9.08 -45.02
C ALA A 568 19.00 -8.13 -44.91
N GLY A 569 19.30 -7.62 -43.71
CA GLY A 569 20.46 -6.76 -43.48
C GLY A 569 21.81 -7.49 -43.61
N GLU A 570 21.87 -8.78 -43.28
CA GLU A 570 23.05 -9.63 -43.54
C GLU A 570 23.21 -9.98 -45.03
N ALA A 571 22.10 -10.19 -45.75
CA ALA A 571 22.11 -10.42 -47.20
C ALA A 571 22.58 -9.18 -47.96
N LEU A 572 22.04 -8.00 -47.64
CA LEU A 572 22.48 -6.73 -48.24
C LEU A 572 23.97 -6.47 -48.00
N ARG A 573 24.46 -6.67 -46.77
CA ARG A 573 25.89 -6.51 -46.45
C ARG A 573 26.80 -7.48 -47.21
N ARG A 574 26.38 -8.75 -47.36
CA ARG A 574 27.12 -9.73 -48.18
C ARG A 574 27.13 -9.32 -49.65
N TRP A 575 25.98 -8.91 -50.17
CA TRP A 575 25.84 -8.45 -51.54
C TRP A 575 26.73 -7.21 -51.82
N GLU A 576 26.74 -6.23 -50.91
CA GLU A 576 27.59 -5.03 -51.01
C GLU A 576 29.09 -5.36 -50.97
N MET A 577 29.49 -6.38 -50.21
CA MET A 577 30.87 -6.89 -50.19
C MET A 577 31.24 -7.59 -51.51
N GLU A 578 30.35 -8.41 -52.06
CA GLU A 578 30.59 -9.11 -53.34
C GLU A 578 30.64 -8.14 -54.53
N HIS A 579 29.86 -7.06 -54.49
CA HIS A 579 29.73 -6.07 -55.56
C HIS A 579 30.42 -4.74 -55.24
N GLN A 580 31.44 -4.77 -54.40
CA GLN A 580 32.13 -3.58 -53.88
C GLN A 580 32.68 -2.68 -55.00
N ALA A 581 33.14 -3.27 -56.11
CA ALA A 581 33.59 -2.54 -57.29
C ALA A 581 32.47 -1.73 -57.95
N ALA A 582 31.25 -2.27 -58.05
CA ALA A 582 30.09 -1.58 -58.61
C ALA A 582 29.53 -0.51 -57.65
N VAL A 583 29.54 -0.79 -56.33
CA VAL A 583 29.17 0.20 -55.30
C VAL A 583 30.13 1.40 -55.34
N LEU A 584 31.44 1.16 -55.50
CA LEU A 584 32.43 2.22 -55.66
C LEU A 584 32.32 2.91 -57.03
N ALA A 585 32.03 2.16 -58.10
CA ALA A 585 31.86 2.69 -59.44
C ALA A 585 30.62 3.58 -59.61
N SER A 586 29.52 3.28 -58.92
CA SER A 586 28.32 4.14 -58.88
C SER A 586 28.57 5.53 -58.28
N ARG A 587 29.70 5.69 -57.56
CA ARG A 587 30.18 6.96 -56.99
C ARG A 587 31.27 7.62 -57.84
N LEU A 588 31.67 7.01 -58.97
CA LEU A 588 32.62 7.61 -59.90
C LEU A 588 31.95 8.70 -60.74
N THR A 589 32.72 9.74 -61.04
CA THR A 589 32.32 10.88 -61.87
C THR A 589 33.33 11.04 -62.99
N GLU A 590 32.86 11.16 -64.23
CA GLU A 590 33.71 11.26 -65.42
C GLU A 590 34.66 12.46 -65.32
N GLY A 591 35.96 12.26 -65.51
CA GLY A 591 36.99 13.29 -65.36
C GLY A 591 37.56 13.44 -63.93
N ALA A 592 36.96 12.81 -62.91
CA ALA A 592 37.50 12.81 -61.54
C ALA A 592 38.39 11.57 -61.29
N PRO A 593 39.53 11.72 -60.60
CA PRO A 593 40.43 10.60 -60.32
C PRO A 593 39.78 9.60 -59.35
N CYS A 594 39.70 8.34 -59.76
CA CYS A 594 39.13 7.27 -58.95
C CYS A 594 39.93 7.05 -57.64
N PRO A 595 39.27 6.87 -56.48
CA PRO A 595 39.94 6.67 -55.19
C PRO A 595 40.68 5.32 -55.06
N VAL A 596 40.46 4.39 -55.99
CA VAL A 596 41.11 3.07 -56.00
C VAL A 596 42.34 3.05 -56.91
N CYS A 597 42.24 3.60 -58.13
CA CYS A 597 43.30 3.50 -59.15
C CYS A 597 43.81 4.85 -59.71
N GLY A 598 43.15 5.98 -59.41
CA GLY A 598 43.56 7.32 -59.83
C GLY A 598 43.24 7.70 -61.28
N SER A 599 42.67 6.81 -62.10
CA SER A 599 42.25 7.14 -63.48
C SER A 599 41.09 8.14 -63.50
N THR A 600 41.09 9.05 -64.47
CA THR A 600 40.02 10.05 -64.68
C THR A 600 39.03 9.63 -65.76
N HIS A 601 39.29 8.53 -66.47
CA HIS A 601 38.42 8.01 -67.51
C HIS A 601 38.22 6.51 -67.30
N HIS A 602 36.96 6.08 -67.22
CA HIS A 602 36.57 4.68 -67.09
C HIS A 602 35.62 4.33 -68.23
N PRO A 603 36.15 3.84 -69.37
CA PRO A 603 35.33 3.57 -70.56
C PRO A 603 34.33 2.42 -70.36
N SER A 604 34.51 1.60 -69.33
CA SER A 604 33.58 0.52 -68.94
C SER A 604 33.53 0.41 -67.40
N PRO A 605 32.78 1.30 -66.71
CA PRO A 605 32.62 1.22 -65.26
C PRO A 605 31.86 -0.06 -64.87
N ALA A 606 32.18 -0.63 -63.71
CA ALA A 606 31.42 -1.75 -63.16
C ALA A 606 29.98 -1.28 -62.90
N VAL A 607 29.03 -1.84 -63.64
CA VAL A 607 27.61 -1.51 -63.49
C VAL A 607 27.06 -2.33 -62.31
N PRO A 608 26.31 -1.71 -61.38
CA PRO A 608 25.60 -2.47 -60.37
C PRO A 608 24.63 -3.47 -61.05
N PRO A 609 24.61 -4.74 -60.62
CA PRO A 609 23.61 -5.70 -61.07
C PRO A 609 22.19 -5.13 -60.96
N GLU A 610 21.27 -5.52 -61.84
CA GLU A 610 19.88 -5.01 -61.82
C GLU A 610 19.19 -5.27 -60.45
N ASP A 611 19.60 -6.36 -59.79
CA ASP A 611 19.10 -6.87 -58.51
C ASP A 611 19.43 -5.95 -57.29
N THR A 612 20.29 -4.94 -57.45
CA THR A 612 20.76 -4.07 -56.35
C THR A 612 19.63 -3.36 -55.60
N ALA A 613 18.64 -2.86 -56.35
CA ALA A 613 17.49 -2.16 -55.79
C ALA A 613 16.58 -3.11 -55.00
N GLU A 614 16.60 -4.40 -55.33
CA GLU A 614 15.75 -5.43 -54.74
C GLU A 614 16.20 -5.75 -53.31
N PHE A 615 17.50 -5.95 -53.06
CA PHE A 615 18.03 -6.20 -51.71
C PHE A 615 17.82 -5.02 -50.75
N SER A 616 17.99 -3.77 -51.24
CA SER A 616 17.69 -2.58 -50.44
C SER A 616 16.19 -2.44 -50.14
N ALA A 617 15.33 -2.79 -51.10
CA ALA A 617 13.89 -2.77 -50.91
C ALA A 617 13.41 -3.88 -49.96
N GLU A 618 14.04 -5.07 -50.00
CA GLU A 618 13.78 -6.18 -49.07
C GLU A 618 14.08 -5.79 -47.62
N LEU A 619 15.23 -5.14 -47.36
CA LEU A 619 15.56 -4.66 -46.02
C LEU A 619 14.53 -3.62 -45.53
N GLN A 620 14.16 -2.64 -46.37
CA GLN A 620 13.14 -1.65 -46.01
C GLN A 620 11.78 -2.29 -45.71
N ARG A 621 11.36 -3.28 -46.50
CA ARG A 621 10.11 -4.03 -46.26
C ARG A 621 10.17 -4.79 -44.93
N ALA A 622 11.29 -5.44 -44.65
CA ALA A 622 11.49 -6.19 -43.41
C ALA A 622 11.53 -5.29 -42.17
N GLU A 623 12.18 -4.13 -42.24
CA GLU A 623 12.20 -3.13 -41.16
C GLU A 623 10.83 -2.50 -40.90
N LEU A 624 10.06 -2.23 -41.96
CA LEU A 624 8.67 -1.77 -41.84
C LEU A 624 7.77 -2.84 -41.21
N HIS A 625 7.94 -4.11 -41.60
CA HIS A 625 7.21 -5.22 -41.02
C HIS A 625 7.53 -5.40 -39.52
N LEU A 626 8.81 -5.34 -39.14
CA LEU A 626 9.24 -5.38 -37.73
C LEU A 626 8.57 -4.27 -36.91
N LYS A 627 8.58 -3.02 -37.41
CA LYS A 627 7.91 -1.90 -36.72
C LYS A 627 6.41 -2.13 -36.54
N SER A 628 5.76 -2.77 -37.51
CA SER A 628 4.34 -3.13 -37.40
C SER A 628 4.12 -4.17 -36.28
N CYS A 629 4.91 -5.23 -36.25
CA CYS A 629 4.80 -6.28 -35.23
C CYS A 629 5.16 -5.77 -33.82
N GLU A 630 6.16 -4.90 -33.67
CA GLU A 630 6.48 -4.25 -32.40
C GLU A 630 5.31 -3.40 -31.86
N ALA A 631 4.58 -2.71 -32.76
CA ALA A 631 3.38 -1.94 -32.39
C ALA A 631 2.21 -2.86 -32.02
N GLU A 632 2.00 -3.97 -32.75
CA GLU A 632 0.97 -4.96 -32.44
C GLU A 632 1.21 -5.66 -31.10
N ARG A 633 2.46 -6.03 -30.79
CA ARG A 633 2.83 -6.60 -29.48
C ARG A 633 2.59 -5.60 -28.35
N ALA A 634 3.00 -4.35 -28.52
CA ALA A 634 2.75 -3.31 -27.51
C ALA A 634 1.24 -3.09 -27.26
N ALA A 635 0.42 -3.12 -28.31
CA ALA A 635 -1.04 -3.03 -28.19
C ALA A 635 -1.67 -4.27 -27.53
N ALA A 636 -1.12 -5.47 -27.76
CA ALA A 636 -1.56 -6.68 -27.07
C ALA A 636 -1.17 -6.66 -25.59
N GLU A 637 0.04 -6.19 -25.25
CA GLU A 637 0.52 -6.06 -23.87
C GLU A 637 -0.34 -5.08 -23.05
N GLU A 638 -0.71 -3.94 -23.63
CA GLU A 638 -1.57 -2.95 -22.97
C GLU A 638 -2.98 -3.51 -22.70
N ARG A 639 -3.56 -4.23 -23.67
CA ARG A 639 -4.87 -4.89 -23.50
C ARG A 639 -4.83 -5.95 -22.40
N LEU A 640 -3.74 -6.71 -22.32
CA LEU A 640 -3.53 -7.70 -21.27
C LEU A 640 -3.53 -7.05 -19.89
N ARG A 641 -2.74 -5.97 -19.71
CA ARG A 641 -2.68 -5.23 -18.44
C ARG A 641 -4.01 -4.62 -18.03
N GLN A 642 -4.79 -4.08 -18.98
CA GLN A 642 -6.11 -3.52 -18.69
C GLN A 642 -7.08 -4.58 -18.16
N ILE A 643 -7.11 -5.77 -18.77
CA ILE A 643 -7.97 -6.87 -18.31
C ILE A 643 -7.52 -7.39 -16.94
N GLU A 644 -6.21 -7.51 -16.70
CA GLU A 644 -5.67 -7.90 -15.38
C GLU A 644 -6.08 -6.91 -14.27
N GLN A 645 -6.05 -5.61 -14.58
CA GLN A 645 -6.47 -4.57 -13.65
C GLN A 645 -7.99 -4.60 -13.38
N GLU A 646 -8.81 -4.79 -14.41
CA GLU A 646 -10.26 -4.94 -14.26
C GLU A 646 -10.63 -6.17 -13.40
N ILE A 647 -9.91 -7.29 -13.56
CA ILE A 647 -10.10 -8.48 -12.72
C ILE A 647 -9.76 -8.18 -11.26
N ALA A 648 -8.68 -7.46 -10.98
CA ALA A 648 -8.29 -7.09 -9.63
C ALA A 648 -9.36 -6.20 -8.95
N ASP A 649 -9.90 -5.22 -9.67
CA ASP A 649 -10.94 -4.32 -9.17
C ASP A 649 -12.26 -5.05 -8.84
N VAL A 650 -12.68 -5.98 -9.71
CA VAL A 650 -13.90 -6.77 -9.48
C VAL A 650 -13.71 -7.74 -8.31
N ARG A 651 -12.53 -8.36 -8.17
CA ARG A 651 -12.22 -9.22 -7.01
C ARG A 651 -12.27 -8.48 -5.68
N LEU A 652 -11.73 -7.26 -5.62
CA LEU A 652 -11.77 -6.43 -4.42
C LEU A 652 -13.22 -6.12 -4.00
N ARG A 653 -14.10 -5.82 -4.97
CA ARG A 653 -15.53 -5.60 -4.70
C ARG A 653 -16.24 -6.86 -4.20
N ALA A 654 -15.89 -8.03 -4.76
CA ALA A 654 -16.43 -9.31 -4.30
C ALA A 654 -15.98 -9.64 -2.86
N GLU A 655 -14.74 -9.34 -2.48
CA GLU A 655 -14.25 -9.51 -1.10
C GLU A 655 -15.02 -8.64 -0.09
N HIS A 656 -15.32 -7.38 -0.45
CA HIS A 656 -16.17 -6.53 0.37
C HIS A 656 -17.60 -7.09 0.50
N ALA A 657 -18.21 -7.53 -0.60
CA ALA A 657 -19.53 -8.14 -0.58
C ALA A 657 -19.57 -9.44 0.27
N HIS A 658 -18.53 -10.26 0.23
CA HIS A 658 -18.39 -11.43 1.11
C HIS A 658 -18.31 -11.03 2.59
N THR A 659 -17.61 -9.94 2.90
CA THR A 659 -17.49 -9.42 4.26
C THR A 659 -18.82 -8.89 4.78
N ASP A 660 -19.58 -8.19 3.93
CA ASP A 660 -20.91 -7.68 4.27
C ASP A 660 -21.92 -8.82 4.44
N ARG A 661 -21.85 -9.87 3.61
CA ARG A 661 -22.64 -11.10 3.78
C ARG A 661 -22.40 -11.75 5.15
N ALA A 662 -21.15 -11.83 5.58
CA ALA A 662 -20.78 -12.40 6.89
C ALA A 662 -21.25 -11.53 8.09
N ARG A 663 -21.36 -10.21 7.90
CA ARG A 663 -21.91 -9.30 8.92
C ARG A 663 -23.42 -9.40 9.03
N LEU A 664 -24.11 -9.51 7.90
CA LEU A 664 -25.56 -9.65 7.87
C LEU A 664 -26.02 -11.01 8.41
N SER A 665 -25.22 -12.07 8.24
CA SER A 665 -25.53 -13.40 8.78
C SER A 665 -25.31 -13.56 10.30
N THR A 666 -24.68 -12.57 10.96
CA THR A 666 -24.41 -12.59 12.41
C THR A 666 -25.34 -11.68 13.22
N ARG A 667 -26.20 -10.90 12.55
CA ARG A 667 -27.27 -10.07 13.16
C ARG A 667 -28.59 -10.82 13.20
#